data_AF-A0A1X2BGU4-F1
#
_entry.id   AF-A0A1X2BGU4-F1
#
_cell.length_a   1.000
_cell.length_b   1.000
_cell.length_c   1.000
_cell.angle_alpha   90.00
_cell.angle_beta   90.00
_cell.angle_gamma   90.00
#
_symmetry.space_group_name_H-M   'P 1'
#
loop_
_entity.id
_entity.type
_entity.pdbx_description
1 polymer ?
#
loop_
_entity_poly.entity_id
_entity_poly.type
_entity_poly.pdbx_seq_one_letter_code
_entity_poly.pdbx_strand_id
1 'polypeptide(L)'
;MSFLNVVPDVLTAAATDLAGLASTLSVANAAAAAPTTGLLVAAEDEVSAAIAALFSDYAYGYQTVSAQAAAFHTQFVQALTAGAGSYVSAEAASASPLQQLLNLINAPSVALTQRPLIGNGANGAPGTGQDGAAGGWLIGDGGAGGSGGPGQQGGTGGAAGLIGTGGAGGAGGNNLVAGDGGAGGTGGAGGWLLGNGGVGGAGGVGAAAGGAGGIGGAGGLLGAGGNGGAGGLGSTKAGGAGGPGGAGGLLGGFVGAGGGNGGAGGVGATSGGAGGAGGDAGLLAGAGGAGGPGGVGIAVDGGAGGAGGNAGLLFGAGGAGGTGGFGTVGSGGAGGTGGNAGLLMSSGGAGGAGGVSVGNEGGAGGAGGTAGLLGCGGVGGAGGASFNSAGGVGGTGGRAGLLLGTGGAGGAGGEGATTGGAGGAGGNAVLIGTGGNGGNGGFGPTIGKAGANGSGGPLQPVYDVINAPTQALLGRPLIGNGVNGAPGTGQDGTPGGILLGDGGAGGSGQDGGAGGAGGAAGLLGTGGAGGAGGNSSSGGTAGAGGIGGTGGYLSGNGGVGGGGGIATGKATGDGGIGGNGGAGGLFGAGGGGGAGGASSAAAAGTGGNGGTGGLLSGLVGAGGGNGGAGGVGGTSGGGGGAGGNGGLVGGSGGAGGVGGFNLGSGVGSVGGAGGNAGALFGTGGAGGDGGGGGILGVGGNGGAGGNSGLLFSGGGVGGAGGFGINGGGMGGAGGDAVLLGSGGSGGVGGTSMGMAGGAGGSGGRGGQLLGNGGAGGAGGEGNTVGGDGGQGGSAVLIGDGGNGGNGGPGPTPATGGKGGARGEPGLLLGQPGNNGLP
;
A
#
# COMPACT_ATOMS: atom_id res chain seq x y z
N MET A 1 -14.85 -41.95 0.63
CA MET A 1 -15.75 -40.98 1.28
C MET A 1 -15.78 -39.75 0.39
N SER A 2 -16.90 -39.46 -0.29
CA SER A 2 -17.04 -38.21 -1.02
C SER A 2 -17.20 -37.09 0.02
N PHE A 3 -16.28 -36.13 0.05
CA PHE A 3 -16.45 -34.94 0.88
C PHE A 3 -17.59 -34.11 0.31
N LEU A 4 -18.68 -34.01 1.06
CA LEU A 4 -19.76 -33.06 0.81
C LEU A 4 -19.24 -31.68 1.24
N ASN A 5 -18.97 -30.81 0.29
CA ASN A 5 -18.57 -29.43 0.54
C ASN A 5 -19.81 -28.53 0.40
N VAL A 6 -20.31 -28.01 1.52
CA VAL A 6 -21.42 -27.05 1.57
C VAL A 6 -20.86 -25.79 2.23
N VAL A 7 -21.15 -24.61 1.67
CA VAL A 7 -20.76 -23.33 2.24
C VAL A 7 -22.01 -22.70 2.86
N PRO A 8 -22.21 -22.79 4.19
CA PRO A 8 -23.45 -22.33 4.84
C PRO A 8 -23.75 -20.85 4.57
N ASP A 9 -22.71 -20.01 4.50
CA ASP A 9 -22.81 -18.57 4.22
C ASP A 9 -23.42 -18.26 2.85
N VAL A 10 -23.11 -19.08 1.84
CA VAL A 10 -23.69 -18.92 0.48
C VAL A 10 -25.17 -19.31 0.50
N LEU A 11 -25.55 -20.29 1.31
CA LEU A 11 -26.95 -20.72 1.44
C LEU A 11 -27.79 -19.70 2.22
N THR A 12 -27.26 -19.07 3.26
CA THR A 12 -27.93 -17.98 3.99
C THR A 12 -28.06 -16.73 3.12
N ALA A 13 -27.02 -16.34 2.38
CA ALA A 13 -27.10 -15.24 1.42
C ALA A 13 -28.17 -15.49 0.36
N ALA A 14 -28.18 -16.68 -0.25
CA ALA A 14 -29.21 -17.06 -1.22
C ALA A 14 -30.63 -17.04 -0.63
N ALA A 15 -30.81 -17.47 0.62
CA ALA A 15 -32.11 -17.41 1.30
C ALA A 15 -32.59 -15.96 1.49
N THR A 16 -31.68 -15.03 1.81
CA THR A 16 -31.98 -13.60 1.91
C THR A 16 -32.36 -12.99 0.56
N ASP A 17 -31.61 -13.31 -0.50
CA ASP A 17 -31.91 -12.84 -1.86
C ASP A 17 -33.28 -13.34 -2.35
N LEU A 18 -33.59 -14.63 -2.12
CA LEU A 18 -34.90 -15.18 -2.44
C LEU A 18 -36.02 -14.50 -1.64
N ALA A 19 -35.80 -14.15 -0.37
CA ALA A 19 -36.80 -13.41 0.41
C ALA A 19 -37.04 -12.00 -0.16
N GLY A 20 -35.98 -11.33 -0.64
CA GLY A 20 -36.07 -10.06 -1.37
C GLY A 20 -36.92 -10.17 -2.63
N LEU A 21 -36.64 -11.18 -3.47
CA LEU A 21 -37.42 -11.46 -4.68
C LEU A 21 -38.91 -11.72 -4.38
N ALA A 22 -39.21 -12.45 -3.30
CA ALA A 22 -40.58 -12.71 -2.86
C ALA A 22 -41.33 -11.41 -2.53
N SER A 23 -40.66 -10.49 -1.83
CA SER A 23 -41.22 -9.18 -1.48
C SER A 23 -41.52 -8.35 -2.74
N THR A 24 -40.58 -8.28 -3.68
CA THR A 24 -40.77 -7.56 -4.94
C THR A 24 -41.93 -8.12 -5.76
N LEU A 25 -42.00 -9.46 -5.91
CA LEU A 25 -43.07 -10.13 -6.65
C LEU A 25 -44.44 -9.95 -5.97
N SER A 26 -44.50 -10.01 -4.64
CA SER A 26 -45.74 -9.79 -3.89
C SER A 26 -46.28 -8.37 -4.07
N VAL A 27 -45.41 -7.36 -4.06
CA VAL A 27 -45.80 -5.97 -4.30
C VAL A 27 -46.28 -5.78 -5.74
N ALA A 28 -45.59 -6.35 -6.72
CA ALA A 28 -45.98 -6.27 -8.12
C ALA A 28 -47.34 -6.94 -8.39
N ASN A 29 -47.57 -8.14 -7.84
CA ASN A 29 -48.85 -8.85 -7.99
C ASN A 29 -50.01 -8.12 -7.30
N ALA A 30 -49.75 -7.49 -6.14
CA ALA A 30 -50.75 -6.67 -5.45
C ALA A 30 -51.09 -5.39 -6.24
N ALA A 31 -50.09 -4.72 -6.81
CA ALA A 31 -50.28 -3.52 -7.63
C ALA A 31 -51.07 -3.82 -8.92
N ALA A 32 -50.87 -5.00 -9.51
CA ALA A 32 -51.55 -5.43 -10.73
C ALA A 32 -53.00 -5.91 -10.49
N ALA A 33 -53.41 -6.19 -9.24
CA ALA A 33 -54.70 -6.81 -8.95
C ALA A 33 -55.88 -5.96 -9.41
N ALA A 34 -56.02 -4.74 -8.88
CA ALA A 34 -57.14 -3.85 -9.20
C ALA A 34 -57.28 -3.50 -10.71
N PRO A 35 -56.22 -3.11 -11.44
CA PRO A 35 -56.35 -2.77 -12.85
C PRO A 35 -56.62 -3.97 -13.77
N THR A 36 -56.30 -5.21 -13.35
CA THR A 36 -56.52 -6.41 -14.17
C THR A 36 -57.84 -7.10 -13.90
N THR A 37 -58.37 -7.03 -12.67
CA THR A 37 -59.70 -7.57 -12.33
C THR A 37 -60.84 -6.58 -12.58
N GLY A 38 -60.51 -5.30 -12.80
CA GLY A 38 -61.47 -4.21 -12.98
C GLY A 38 -61.59 -3.70 -14.42
N LEU A 39 -61.33 -4.55 -15.43
CA LEU A 39 -61.39 -4.13 -16.83
C LEU A 39 -62.79 -3.65 -17.21
N LEU A 40 -62.84 -2.40 -17.69
CA LEU A 40 -64.07 -1.78 -18.16
C LEU A 40 -64.43 -2.29 -19.55
N VAL A 41 -65.73 -2.38 -19.81
CA VAL A 41 -66.26 -2.76 -21.11
C VAL A 41 -65.98 -1.65 -22.12
N ALA A 42 -65.37 -1.98 -23.28
CA ALA A 42 -64.92 -0.99 -24.27
C ALA A 42 -66.06 -0.31 -25.05
N ALA A 43 -67.20 -1.00 -25.20
CA ALA A 43 -68.43 -0.50 -25.81
C ALA A 43 -69.65 -1.25 -25.24
N GLU A 44 -70.87 -0.74 -25.40
CA GLU A 44 -72.09 -1.34 -24.81
C GLU A 44 -72.54 -2.66 -25.46
N ASP A 45 -71.70 -3.26 -26.31
CA ASP A 45 -72.00 -4.52 -26.98
C ASP A 45 -71.62 -5.75 -26.13
N GLU A 46 -72.33 -6.85 -26.39
CA GLU A 46 -72.18 -8.11 -25.66
C GLU A 46 -70.80 -8.76 -25.85
N VAL A 47 -70.11 -8.51 -26.97
CA VAL A 47 -68.77 -9.06 -27.25
C VAL A 47 -67.74 -8.35 -26.37
N SER A 48 -67.79 -7.03 -26.27
CA SER A 48 -66.96 -6.25 -25.35
C SER A 48 -67.18 -6.66 -23.89
N ALA A 49 -68.43 -6.91 -23.49
CA ALA A 49 -68.77 -7.33 -22.13
C ALA A 49 -68.23 -8.73 -21.82
N ALA A 50 -68.37 -9.68 -22.75
CA ALA A 50 -67.85 -11.03 -22.61
C ALA A 50 -66.31 -11.06 -22.56
N ILE A 51 -65.64 -10.22 -23.35
CA ILE A 51 -64.17 -10.10 -23.35
C ILE A 51 -63.68 -9.52 -22.02
N ALA A 52 -64.32 -8.47 -21.48
CA ALA A 52 -63.97 -7.91 -20.18
C ALA A 52 -64.14 -8.95 -19.05
N ALA A 53 -65.24 -9.71 -19.06
CA ALA A 53 -65.49 -10.78 -18.10
C ALA A 53 -64.44 -11.90 -18.18
N LEU A 54 -64.06 -12.33 -19.39
CA LEU A 54 -63.03 -13.35 -19.59
C LEU A 54 -61.67 -12.92 -19.01
N PHE A 55 -61.26 -11.68 -19.25
CA PHE A 55 -59.99 -11.17 -18.72
C PHE A 55 -60.03 -10.99 -17.20
N SER A 56 -61.15 -10.55 -16.63
CA SER A 56 -61.32 -10.46 -15.18
C SER A 56 -61.27 -11.84 -14.51
N ASP A 57 -61.94 -12.85 -15.07
CA ASP A 57 -61.88 -14.24 -14.56
C ASP A 57 -60.46 -14.82 -14.66
N TYR A 58 -59.75 -14.56 -15.76
CA TYR A 58 -58.36 -14.97 -15.91
C TYR A 58 -57.45 -14.27 -14.88
N ALA A 59 -57.68 -12.98 -14.60
CA ALA A 59 -56.96 -12.24 -13.58
C ALA A 59 -57.20 -12.80 -12.16
N TYR A 60 -58.44 -13.19 -11.83
CA TYR A 60 -58.74 -13.89 -10.57
C TYR A 60 -58.04 -15.26 -10.47
N GLY A 61 -58.00 -16.01 -11.57
CA GLY A 61 -57.23 -17.25 -11.66
C GLY A 61 -55.73 -17.04 -11.41
N TYR A 62 -55.15 -16.02 -12.04
CA TYR A 62 -53.74 -15.63 -11.86
C TYR A 62 -53.43 -15.23 -10.41
N GLN A 63 -54.30 -14.46 -9.75
CA GLN A 63 -54.12 -14.06 -8.35
C GLN A 63 -54.13 -15.26 -7.40
N THR A 64 -54.99 -16.25 -7.66
CA THR A 64 -55.07 -17.49 -6.87
C THR A 64 -53.79 -18.32 -6.99
N VAL A 65 -53.29 -18.51 -8.21
CA VAL A 65 -52.03 -19.25 -8.44
C VAL A 65 -50.83 -18.48 -7.87
N SER A 66 -50.82 -17.16 -7.99
CA SER A 66 -49.75 -16.31 -7.42
C SER A 66 -49.67 -16.41 -5.90
N ALA A 67 -50.81 -16.51 -5.20
CA ALA A 67 -50.84 -16.73 -3.76
C ALA A 67 -50.29 -18.12 -3.36
N GLN A 68 -50.60 -19.16 -4.14
CA GLN A 68 -50.03 -20.51 -3.93
C GLN A 68 -48.52 -20.53 -4.16
N ALA A 69 -48.04 -19.87 -5.22
CA ALA A 69 -46.60 -19.74 -5.50
C ALA A 69 -45.86 -18.98 -4.40
N ALA A 70 -46.46 -17.92 -3.86
CA ALA A 70 -45.90 -17.17 -2.72
C ALA A 70 -45.74 -18.05 -1.47
N ALA A 71 -46.76 -18.86 -1.15
CA ALA A 71 -46.72 -19.79 -0.02
C ALA A 71 -45.64 -20.86 -0.17
N PHE A 72 -45.50 -21.44 -1.37
CA PHE A 72 -44.42 -22.38 -1.69
C PHE A 72 -43.04 -21.73 -1.52
N HIS A 73 -42.86 -20.51 -2.05
CA HIS A 73 -41.60 -19.79 -1.97
C HIS A 73 -41.19 -19.49 -0.53
N THR A 74 -42.15 -19.10 0.32
CA THR A 74 -41.90 -18.93 1.76
C THR A 74 -41.42 -20.22 2.42
N GLN A 75 -42.05 -21.36 2.12
CA GLN A 75 -41.65 -22.66 2.66
C GLN A 75 -40.25 -23.08 2.17
N PHE A 76 -39.93 -22.80 0.90
CA PHE A 76 -38.61 -23.07 0.32
C PHE A 76 -37.50 -22.27 1.02
N VAL A 77 -37.70 -20.97 1.22
CA VAL A 77 -36.73 -20.10 1.94
C VAL A 77 -36.57 -20.54 3.41
N GLN A 78 -37.65 -20.95 4.07
CA GLN A 78 -37.60 -21.48 5.43
C GLN A 78 -36.80 -22.78 5.50
N ALA A 79 -37.02 -23.71 4.57
CA ALA A 79 -36.28 -24.97 4.49
C ALA A 79 -34.78 -24.75 4.18
N LEU A 80 -34.46 -23.80 3.31
CA LEU A 80 -33.08 -23.44 2.98
C LEU A 80 -32.34 -22.86 4.19
N THR A 81 -32.98 -21.95 4.93
CA THR A 81 -32.46 -21.37 6.17
C THR A 81 -32.26 -22.43 7.26
N ALA A 82 -33.23 -23.34 7.43
CA ALA A 82 -33.13 -24.45 8.39
C ALA A 82 -32.03 -25.45 8.01
N GLY A 83 -31.84 -25.71 6.71
CA GLY A 83 -30.75 -26.51 6.19
C GLY A 83 -29.38 -25.91 6.51
N ALA A 84 -29.20 -24.61 6.26
CA ALA A 84 -27.96 -23.90 6.61
C ALA A 84 -27.68 -23.96 8.13
N GLY A 85 -28.69 -23.74 8.98
CA GLY A 85 -28.55 -23.87 10.43
C GLY A 85 -28.19 -25.29 10.91
N SER A 86 -28.65 -26.32 10.19
CA SER A 86 -28.30 -27.72 10.49
C SER A 86 -26.83 -28.01 10.20
N TYR A 87 -26.26 -27.46 9.11
CA TYR A 87 -24.82 -27.56 8.84
C TYR A 87 -23.97 -26.81 9.87
N VAL A 88 -24.37 -25.58 10.24
CA VAL A 88 -23.68 -24.79 11.29
C VAL A 88 -23.69 -25.51 12.65
N SER A 89 -24.82 -26.13 13.02
CA SER A 89 -24.92 -26.87 14.30
C SER A 89 -24.10 -28.16 14.30
N ALA A 90 -23.98 -28.85 13.15
CA ALA A 90 -23.10 -30.00 13.00
C ALA A 90 -21.62 -29.62 13.14
N GLU A 91 -21.21 -28.47 12.60
CA GLU A 91 -19.87 -27.92 12.79
C GLU A 91 -19.61 -27.57 14.26
N ALA A 92 -20.54 -26.90 14.93
CA ALA A 92 -20.42 -26.54 16.35
C ALA A 92 -20.33 -27.77 17.27
N ALA A 93 -21.11 -28.82 17.02
CA ALA A 93 -21.06 -30.06 17.78
C ALA A 93 -19.70 -30.77 17.63
N SER A 94 -19.13 -30.71 16.41
CA SER A 94 -17.82 -31.28 16.07
C SER A 94 -16.65 -30.51 16.72
N ALA A 95 -16.80 -29.20 16.94
CA ALA A 95 -15.78 -28.35 17.57
C ALA A 95 -15.76 -28.43 19.12
N SER A 96 -16.87 -28.83 19.76
CA SER A 96 -17.01 -28.78 21.23
C SER A 96 -15.96 -29.60 22.03
N PRO A 97 -15.51 -30.80 21.60
CA PRO A 97 -14.49 -31.56 22.35
C PRO A 97 -13.09 -30.93 22.25
N LEU A 98 -12.76 -30.28 21.13
CA LEU A 98 -11.48 -29.60 20.93
C LEU A 98 -11.37 -28.35 21.81
N GLN A 99 -12.45 -27.58 21.95
CA GLN A 99 -12.48 -26.42 22.85
C GLN A 99 -12.29 -26.81 24.32
N GLN A 100 -12.85 -27.94 24.78
CA GLN A 100 -12.64 -28.44 26.14
C GLN A 100 -11.20 -28.83 26.41
N LEU A 101 -10.53 -29.47 25.44
CA LEU A 101 -9.12 -29.79 25.53
C LEU A 101 -8.25 -28.52 25.60
N LEU A 102 -8.54 -27.51 24.79
CA LEU A 102 -7.83 -26.22 24.81
C LEU A 102 -8.01 -25.50 26.15
N ASN A 103 -9.20 -25.52 26.73
CA ASN A 103 -9.44 -24.96 28.07
C ASN A 103 -8.59 -25.69 29.13
N LEU A 104 -8.47 -27.02 29.03
CA LEU A 104 -7.62 -27.81 29.93
C LEU A 104 -6.13 -27.48 29.75
N ILE A 105 -5.67 -27.30 28.50
CA ILE A 105 -4.29 -26.90 28.20
C ILE A 105 -3.98 -25.49 28.73
N ASN A 106 -4.94 -24.56 28.63
CA ASN A 106 -4.77 -23.18 29.09
C ASN A 106 -4.93 -23.01 30.61
N ALA A 107 -5.67 -23.89 31.29
CA ALA A 107 -6.00 -23.71 32.71
C ALA A 107 -4.76 -23.52 33.62
N PRO A 108 -3.65 -24.27 33.48
CA PRO A 108 -2.45 -24.05 34.27
C PRO A 108 -1.81 -22.67 34.01
N SER A 109 -1.71 -22.24 32.75
CA SER A 109 -1.08 -20.96 32.43
C SER A 109 -1.95 -19.79 32.86
N VAL A 110 -3.27 -19.87 32.68
CA VAL A 110 -4.21 -18.85 33.17
C VAL A 110 -4.14 -18.75 34.69
N ALA A 111 -4.10 -19.88 35.41
CA ALA A 111 -3.98 -19.87 36.88
C ALA A 111 -2.67 -19.23 37.36
N LEU A 112 -1.55 -19.50 36.67
CA LEU A 112 -0.21 -19.06 37.11
C LEU A 112 0.18 -17.66 36.63
N THR A 113 -0.23 -17.28 35.42
CA THR A 113 0.25 -16.05 34.75
C THR A 113 -0.89 -15.13 34.30
N GLN A 114 -2.15 -15.50 34.53
CA GLN A 114 -3.34 -14.77 34.05
C GLN A 114 -3.35 -14.59 32.51
N ARG A 115 -2.63 -15.46 31.78
CA ARG A 115 -2.46 -15.39 30.33
C ARG A 115 -2.57 -16.80 29.74
N PRO A 116 -3.36 -17.02 28.68
CA PRO A 116 -3.49 -18.32 28.07
C PRO A 116 -2.17 -18.77 27.43
N LEU A 117 -2.01 -20.07 27.25
CA LEU A 117 -0.91 -20.64 26.50
C LEU A 117 -1.17 -20.52 24.99
N ILE A 118 -2.42 -20.78 24.58
CA ILE A 118 -2.91 -20.69 23.20
C ILE A 118 -4.16 -19.79 23.16
N GLY A 119 -4.19 -18.84 22.24
CA GLY A 119 -5.35 -17.97 21.99
C GLY A 119 -4.94 -16.51 21.79
N ASN A 120 -5.72 -15.77 21.00
CA ASN A 120 -5.43 -14.37 20.70
C ASN A 120 -5.78 -13.42 21.84
N GLY A 121 -5.10 -12.28 21.84
CA GLY A 121 -5.40 -11.16 22.72
C GLY A 121 -6.74 -10.52 22.37
N ALA A 122 -7.46 -10.09 23.39
CA ALA A 122 -8.71 -9.34 23.23
C ALA A 122 -8.44 -7.94 22.65
N ASN A 123 -9.30 -7.50 21.74
CA ASN A 123 -9.22 -6.14 21.20
C ASN A 123 -9.63 -5.11 22.28
N GLY A 124 -8.99 -3.94 22.27
CA GLY A 124 -9.40 -2.79 23.06
C GLY A 124 -10.71 -2.20 22.56
N ALA A 125 -11.50 -1.61 23.46
CA ALA A 125 -12.80 -1.04 23.13
C ALA A 125 -12.69 0.21 22.21
N PRO A 126 -13.45 0.28 21.10
CA PRO A 126 -13.50 1.46 20.24
C PRO A 126 -13.91 2.74 20.99
N GLY A 127 -13.34 3.87 20.60
CA GLY A 127 -13.62 5.20 21.16
C GLY A 127 -13.04 5.45 22.57
N THR A 128 -12.24 4.52 23.11
CA THR A 128 -11.67 4.64 24.47
C THR A 128 -10.17 4.84 24.50
N GLY A 129 -9.46 4.54 23.41
CA GLY A 129 -8.01 4.46 23.37
C GLY A 129 -7.45 3.29 24.18
N GLN A 130 -8.27 2.29 24.54
CA GLN A 130 -7.82 1.14 25.32
C GLN A 130 -6.83 0.28 24.52
N ASP A 131 -5.74 -0.13 25.15
CA ASP A 131 -4.76 -1.04 24.57
C ASP A 131 -5.37 -2.43 24.28
N GLY A 132 -4.88 -3.07 23.22
CA GLY A 132 -5.14 -4.48 22.95
C GLY A 132 -4.41 -5.38 23.96
N ALA A 133 -5.06 -6.46 24.39
CA ALA A 133 -4.44 -7.43 25.28
C ALA A 133 -3.39 -8.26 24.54
N ALA A 134 -2.42 -8.80 25.28
CA ALA A 134 -1.42 -9.69 24.71
C ALA A 134 -2.04 -11.04 24.28
N GLY A 135 -1.51 -11.64 23.20
CA GLY A 135 -1.85 -13.00 22.77
C GLY A 135 -1.36 -14.07 23.74
N GLY A 136 -1.63 -15.35 23.51
CA GLY A 136 -1.17 -16.46 24.36
C GLY A 136 0.36 -16.55 24.43
N TRP A 137 0.92 -17.30 25.39
CA TRP A 137 2.38 -17.43 25.51
C TRP A 137 3.02 -18.21 24.36
N LEU A 138 2.36 -19.24 23.83
CA LEU A 138 2.90 -20.13 22.82
C LEU A 138 2.40 -19.78 21.42
N ILE A 139 1.07 -19.79 21.24
CA ILE A 139 0.41 -19.39 19.99
C ILE A 139 -0.62 -18.33 20.36
N GLY A 140 -0.58 -17.20 19.67
CA GLY A 140 -1.62 -16.19 19.81
C GLY A 140 -1.16 -14.83 19.31
N ASP A 141 -2.03 -14.23 18.50
CA ASP A 141 -1.86 -12.87 18.01
C ASP A 141 -2.20 -11.86 19.11
N GLY A 142 -1.60 -10.68 19.03
CA GLY A 142 -1.98 -9.56 19.87
C GLY A 142 -3.38 -9.04 19.53
N GLY A 143 -4.11 -8.56 20.54
CA GLY A 143 -5.37 -7.85 20.34
C GLY A 143 -5.15 -6.50 19.67
N ALA A 144 -6.10 -6.07 18.83
CA ALA A 144 -6.05 -4.72 18.26
C ALA A 144 -6.29 -3.65 19.34
N GLY A 145 -5.62 -2.51 19.25
CA GLY A 145 -5.92 -1.35 20.08
C GLY A 145 -7.29 -0.75 19.73
N GLY A 146 -8.00 -0.26 20.74
CA GLY A 146 -9.24 0.48 20.57
C GLY A 146 -8.98 1.87 19.97
N SER A 147 -9.86 2.35 19.10
CA SER A 147 -9.77 3.72 18.60
C SER A 147 -9.89 4.73 19.75
N GLY A 148 -9.28 5.90 19.61
CA GLY A 148 -9.37 6.98 20.58
C GLY A 148 -10.75 7.64 20.58
N GLY A 149 -11.16 8.19 21.73
CA GLY A 149 -12.28 9.14 21.78
C GLY A 149 -11.88 10.48 21.16
N PRO A 150 -12.79 11.47 21.05
CA PRO A 150 -12.50 12.72 20.35
C PRO A 150 -11.19 13.41 20.80
N GLY A 151 -10.25 13.57 19.87
CA GLY A 151 -8.92 14.15 20.12
C GLY A 151 -7.97 13.30 20.96
N GLN A 152 -8.37 12.12 21.41
CA GLN A 152 -7.55 11.21 22.21
C GLN A 152 -6.78 10.22 21.34
N GLN A 153 -5.65 9.77 21.86
CA GLN A 153 -4.82 8.77 21.19
C GLN A 153 -5.55 7.43 21.07
N GLY A 154 -5.32 6.71 19.98
CA GLY A 154 -5.69 5.30 19.87
C GLY A 154 -4.84 4.41 20.78
N GLY A 155 -5.43 3.30 21.23
CA GLY A 155 -4.74 2.33 22.07
C GLY A 155 -3.64 1.60 21.32
N THR A 156 -2.60 1.20 22.04
CA THR A 156 -1.54 0.37 21.48
C THR A 156 -2.05 -1.03 21.16
N GLY A 157 -1.49 -1.67 20.13
CA GLY A 157 -1.76 -3.06 19.83
C GLY A 157 -1.07 -3.99 20.84
N GLY A 158 -1.73 -5.10 21.17
CA GLY A 158 -1.18 -6.10 22.07
C GLY A 158 0.04 -6.82 21.49
N ALA A 159 0.99 -7.21 22.33
CA ALA A 159 2.10 -8.05 21.89
C ALA A 159 1.65 -9.51 21.70
N ALA A 160 2.26 -10.21 20.74
CA ALA A 160 2.04 -11.63 20.53
C ALA A 160 2.82 -12.52 21.53
N GLY A 161 2.66 -13.84 21.37
CA GLY A 161 3.34 -14.89 22.13
C GLY A 161 4.73 -15.27 21.60
N LEU A 162 5.02 -16.57 21.59
CA LEU A 162 6.17 -17.14 20.88
C LEU A 162 5.94 -17.16 19.36
N ILE A 163 4.72 -17.58 18.96
CA ILE A 163 4.21 -17.60 17.59
C ILE A 163 2.97 -16.72 17.51
N GLY A 164 2.98 -15.72 16.65
CA GLY A 164 1.80 -14.87 16.39
C GLY A 164 2.19 -13.46 15.95
N THR A 165 1.28 -12.77 15.28
CA THR A 165 1.47 -11.37 14.87
C THR A 165 1.08 -10.40 15.97
N GLY A 166 1.82 -9.29 16.06
CA GLY A 166 1.46 -8.20 16.96
C GLY A 166 0.11 -7.59 16.56
N GLY A 167 -0.65 -7.14 17.55
CA GLY A 167 -1.95 -6.50 17.32
C GLY A 167 -1.80 -5.16 16.61
N ALA A 168 -2.77 -4.79 15.76
CA ALA A 168 -2.82 -3.47 15.16
C ALA A 168 -3.01 -2.39 16.23
N GLY A 169 -2.38 -1.22 16.07
CA GLY A 169 -2.67 -0.04 16.89
C GLY A 169 -4.05 0.54 16.56
N GLY A 170 -4.73 1.09 17.55
CA GLY A 170 -6.02 1.75 17.38
C GLY A 170 -5.89 3.08 16.65
N ALA A 171 -6.90 3.46 15.87
CA ALA A 171 -6.93 4.78 15.24
C ALA A 171 -7.02 5.90 16.30
N GLY A 172 -6.40 7.05 16.06
CA GLY A 172 -6.59 8.24 16.88
C GLY A 172 -7.98 8.85 16.67
N GLY A 173 -8.58 9.39 17.72
CA GLY A 173 -9.96 9.87 17.64
C GLY A 173 -10.08 11.24 16.98
N ASN A 174 -11.14 11.43 16.19
CA ASN A 174 -11.39 12.68 15.50
C ASN A 174 -11.81 13.82 16.46
N ASN A 175 -11.33 15.05 16.23
CA ASN A 175 -11.75 16.24 16.97
C ASN A 175 -12.24 17.33 16.01
N LEU A 176 -13.53 17.34 15.71
CA LEU A 176 -14.16 18.20 14.69
C LEU A 176 -14.61 19.58 15.20
N VAL A 177 -14.52 19.85 16.51
CA VAL A 177 -15.04 21.08 17.13
C VAL A 177 -13.92 22.10 17.35
N ALA A 178 -12.89 21.75 18.13
CA ALA A 178 -11.74 22.61 18.37
C ALA A 178 -10.55 21.79 18.92
N GLY A 179 -9.46 21.76 18.17
CA GLY A 179 -8.21 21.11 18.58
C GLY A 179 -7.70 20.11 17.55
N ASP A 180 -6.57 19.50 17.88
CA ASP A 180 -5.89 18.55 17.01
C ASP A 180 -6.59 17.18 17.06
N GLY A 181 -6.41 16.40 15.99
CA GLY A 181 -6.82 15.00 15.97
C GLY A 181 -5.94 14.17 16.91
N GLY A 182 -6.49 13.10 17.47
CA GLY A 182 -5.73 12.18 18.31
C GLY A 182 -4.66 11.43 17.50
N ALA A 183 -3.52 11.12 18.09
CA ALA A 183 -2.52 10.30 17.43
C ALA A 183 -2.98 8.82 17.34
N GLY A 184 -2.51 8.10 16.33
CA GLY A 184 -2.69 6.65 16.25
C GLY A 184 -1.93 5.91 17.35
N GLY A 185 -2.45 4.77 17.76
CA GLY A 185 -1.78 3.85 18.68
C GLY A 185 -0.64 3.11 17.99
N THR A 186 0.40 2.74 18.73
CA THR A 186 1.50 1.94 18.18
C THR A 186 1.04 0.50 17.92
N GLY A 187 1.58 -0.14 16.89
CA GLY A 187 1.40 -1.57 16.68
C GLY A 187 2.11 -2.40 17.75
N GLY A 188 1.55 -3.57 18.07
CA GLY A 188 2.13 -4.50 19.03
C GLY A 188 3.34 -5.25 18.47
N ALA A 189 4.21 -5.74 19.35
CA ALA A 189 5.34 -6.56 18.94
C ALA A 189 4.90 -7.93 18.40
N GLY A 190 5.57 -8.41 17.36
CA GLY A 190 5.41 -9.77 16.84
C GLY A 190 5.93 -10.84 17.81
N GLY A 191 5.55 -12.09 17.56
CA GLY A 191 5.85 -13.20 18.45
C GLY A 191 7.35 -13.46 18.54
N TRP A 192 7.87 -13.78 19.73
CA TRP A 192 9.31 -13.78 19.99
C TRP A 192 10.12 -14.61 18.98
N LEU A 193 9.61 -15.75 18.52
CA LEU A 193 10.26 -16.57 17.50
C LEU A 193 9.75 -16.23 16.10
N LEU A 194 8.44 -16.31 15.88
CA LEU A 194 7.79 -16.16 14.57
C LEU A 194 6.60 -15.21 14.69
N GLY A 195 6.62 -14.14 13.90
CA GLY A 195 5.51 -13.21 13.84
C GLY A 195 5.93 -11.81 13.45
N ASN A 196 5.16 -11.21 12.56
CA ASN A 196 5.35 -9.82 12.17
C ASN A 196 4.86 -8.88 13.28
N GLY A 197 5.47 -7.71 13.36
CA GLY A 197 4.95 -6.61 14.17
C GLY A 197 3.58 -6.16 13.67
N GLY A 198 2.75 -5.67 14.58
CA GLY A 198 1.45 -5.11 14.25
C GLY A 198 1.57 -3.77 13.52
N VAL A 199 0.58 -3.44 12.69
CA VAL A 199 0.51 -2.13 12.03
C VAL A 199 0.23 -1.03 13.07
N GLY A 200 0.79 0.17 12.86
CA GLY A 200 0.43 1.36 13.62
C GLY A 200 -0.96 1.87 13.23
N GLY A 201 -1.68 2.45 14.19
CA GLY A 201 -3.01 3.01 13.97
C GLY A 201 -2.96 4.32 13.16
N ALA A 202 -4.00 4.60 12.37
CA ALA A 202 -4.11 5.87 11.68
C ALA A 202 -4.31 7.03 12.66
N GLY A 203 -3.83 8.23 12.33
CA GLY A 203 -4.10 9.45 13.09
C GLY A 203 -5.52 9.99 12.84
N GLY A 204 -6.10 10.62 13.85
CA GLY A 204 -7.44 11.20 13.79
C GLY A 204 -7.49 12.52 13.01
N VAL A 205 -8.67 12.83 12.48
CA VAL A 205 -8.98 14.13 11.85
C VAL A 205 -9.06 15.21 12.92
N GLY A 206 -8.39 16.34 12.71
CA GLY A 206 -8.47 17.51 13.59
C GLY A 206 -9.09 18.73 12.93
N ALA A 207 -9.89 19.47 13.70
CA ALA A 207 -10.34 20.82 13.35
C ALA A 207 -9.13 21.77 13.22
N ALA A 208 -8.07 21.52 14.01
CA ALA A 208 -6.77 22.17 13.90
C ALA A 208 -5.79 21.32 13.07
N ALA A 209 -4.78 20.72 13.69
CA ALA A 209 -3.85 19.81 13.02
C ALA A 209 -4.38 18.37 13.02
N GLY A 210 -4.01 17.59 12.01
CA GLY A 210 -4.28 16.16 12.01
C GLY A 210 -3.44 15.41 13.04
N GLY A 211 -3.96 14.32 13.58
CA GLY A 211 -3.22 13.45 14.48
C GLY A 211 -2.12 12.69 13.75
N ALA A 212 -0.98 12.49 14.38
CA ALA A 212 0.09 11.67 13.80
C ALA A 212 -0.34 10.19 13.71
N GLY A 213 0.15 9.47 12.71
CA GLY A 213 0.02 8.02 12.63
C GLY A 213 0.86 7.31 13.69
N GLY A 214 0.40 6.14 14.13
CA GLY A 214 1.08 5.30 15.10
C GLY A 214 2.29 4.59 14.53
N ILE A 215 3.29 4.33 15.36
CA ILE A 215 4.49 3.57 14.99
C ILE A 215 4.12 2.11 14.73
N GLY A 216 4.69 1.48 13.72
CA GLY A 216 4.57 0.03 13.52
C GLY A 216 5.31 -0.78 14.60
N GLY A 217 4.76 -1.94 14.98
CA GLY A 217 5.35 -2.81 15.97
C GLY A 217 6.64 -3.47 15.49
N ALA A 218 7.56 -3.81 16.39
CA ALA A 218 8.75 -4.57 16.03
C ALA A 218 8.42 -6.02 15.66
N GLY A 219 9.16 -6.60 14.71
CA GLY A 219 9.08 -8.02 14.38
C GLY A 219 9.66 -8.92 15.47
N GLY A 220 9.20 -10.17 15.52
CA GLY A 220 9.83 -11.26 16.27
C GLY A 220 11.22 -11.63 15.77
N LEU A 221 11.91 -12.62 16.34
CA LEU A 221 13.25 -13.03 15.92
C LEU A 221 13.39 -13.24 14.40
N LEU A 222 12.37 -13.84 13.77
CA LEU A 222 12.28 -14.07 12.32
C LEU A 222 11.24 -13.20 11.61
N GLY A 223 10.58 -12.29 12.33
CA GLY A 223 9.45 -11.52 11.82
C GLY A 223 9.83 -10.23 11.10
N ALA A 224 8.94 -9.73 10.24
CA ALA A 224 9.03 -8.38 9.71
C ALA A 224 8.56 -7.35 10.73
N GLY A 225 9.07 -6.12 10.61
CA GLY A 225 8.49 -4.98 11.29
C GLY A 225 7.08 -4.67 10.75
N GLY A 226 6.20 -4.19 11.62
CA GLY A 226 4.87 -3.71 11.24
C GLY A 226 4.95 -2.36 10.54
N ASN A 227 4.00 -2.07 9.66
CA ASN A 227 3.95 -0.76 9.00
C ASN A 227 3.52 0.33 9.98
N GLY A 228 3.98 1.56 9.77
CA GLY A 228 3.45 2.72 10.45
C GLY A 228 2.07 3.12 9.92
N GLY A 229 1.28 3.77 10.78
CA GLY A 229 -0.07 4.23 10.43
C GLY A 229 -0.04 5.53 9.63
N ALA A 230 -1.08 5.78 8.82
CA ALA A 230 -1.23 7.04 8.11
C ALA A 230 -1.52 8.21 9.07
N GLY A 231 -1.09 9.42 8.72
CA GLY A 231 -1.43 10.64 9.44
C GLY A 231 -2.85 11.14 9.13
N GLY A 232 -3.46 11.84 10.09
CA GLY A 232 -4.82 12.37 9.99
C GLY A 232 -4.93 13.68 9.21
N LEU A 233 -6.14 14.03 8.78
CA LEU A 233 -6.45 15.31 8.13
C LEU A 233 -6.40 16.48 9.15
N GLY A 234 -5.74 17.58 8.78
CA GLY A 234 -5.79 18.86 9.50
C GLY A 234 -6.65 19.88 8.77
N SER A 235 -7.74 20.33 9.39
CA SER A 235 -8.74 21.18 8.72
C SER A 235 -8.39 22.67 8.69
N THR A 236 -7.54 23.14 9.62
CA THR A 236 -7.07 24.55 9.64
C THR A 236 -5.57 24.68 9.84
N LYS A 237 -4.87 23.58 10.12
CA LYS A 237 -3.41 23.53 10.25
C LYS A 237 -2.83 22.39 9.40
N ALA A 238 -1.65 21.93 9.77
CA ALA A 238 -0.95 20.88 9.05
C ALA A 238 -1.67 19.54 9.18
N GLY A 239 -1.49 18.69 8.18
CA GLY A 239 -1.84 17.28 8.28
C GLY A 239 -0.95 16.58 9.31
N GLY A 240 -1.45 15.49 9.88
CA GLY A 240 -0.68 14.66 10.78
C GLY A 240 0.47 13.97 10.05
N ALA A 241 1.62 13.82 10.70
CA ALA A 241 2.70 13.03 10.14
C ALA A 241 2.33 11.53 10.08
N GLY A 242 2.84 10.81 9.10
CA GLY A 242 2.76 9.36 9.07
C GLY A 242 3.62 8.74 10.17
N GLY A 243 3.17 7.61 10.71
CA GLY A 243 3.92 6.85 11.70
C GLY A 243 5.11 6.14 11.07
N PRO A 244 6.27 6.06 11.73
CA PRO A 244 7.38 5.25 11.26
C PRO A 244 7.05 3.75 11.27
N GLY A 245 7.68 2.99 10.38
CA GLY A 245 7.63 1.54 10.40
C GLY A 245 8.41 0.93 11.56
N GLY A 246 8.00 -0.25 11.99
CA GLY A 246 8.66 -1.02 13.03
C GLY A 246 9.94 -1.68 12.52
N ALA A 247 10.89 -1.94 13.44
CA ALA A 247 12.11 -2.65 13.09
C ALA A 247 11.85 -4.13 12.76
N GLY A 248 12.62 -4.68 11.83
CA GLY A 248 12.65 -6.11 11.55
C GLY A 248 13.26 -6.93 12.69
N GLY A 249 12.95 -8.22 12.69
CA GLY A 249 13.49 -9.20 13.62
C GLY A 249 15.01 -9.33 13.55
N LEU A 250 15.65 -9.62 14.68
CA LEU A 250 17.13 -9.73 14.77
C LEU A 250 17.75 -10.65 13.70
N LEU A 251 17.06 -11.74 13.37
CA LEU A 251 17.45 -12.73 12.35
C LEU A 251 16.46 -12.80 11.17
N GLY A 252 15.50 -11.88 11.10
CA GLY A 252 14.43 -11.87 10.10
C GLY A 252 14.94 -11.82 8.66
N GLY A 253 16.07 -11.15 8.42
CA GLY A 253 16.65 -11.07 7.10
C GLY A 253 17.08 -12.40 6.49
N PHE A 254 17.38 -13.42 7.29
CA PHE A 254 17.71 -14.75 6.76
C PHE A 254 16.50 -15.49 6.18
N VAL A 255 15.29 -15.07 6.55
CA VAL A 255 14.03 -15.56 5.97
C VAL A 255 13.36 -14.50 5.09
N GLY A 256 14.11 -13.47 4.69
CA GLY A 256 13.63 -12.41 3.81
C GLY A 256 12.65 -11.43 4.45
N ALA A 257 12.56 -11.39 5.79
CA ALA A 257 11.82 -10.36 6.51
C ALA A 257 12.67 -9.08 6.67
N GLY A 258 12.02 -7.93 6.55
CA GLY A 258 12.64 -6.61 6.62
C GLY A 258 12.02 -5.70 7.68
N GLY A 259 12.45 -4.44 7.68
CA GLY A 259 11.75 -3.39 8.43
C GLY A 259 10.37 -3.08 7.83
N GLY A 260 9.46 -2.59 8.66
CA GLY A 260 8.13 -2.19 8.24
C GLY A 260 8.15 -0.87 7.47
N ASN A 261 7.16 -0.64 6.61
CA ASN A 261 7.09 0.62 5.85
C ASN A 261 6.59 1.76 6.73
N GLY A 262 7.02 2.99 6.45
CA GLY A 262 6.45 4.19 7.05
C GLY A 262 5.05 4.49 6.50
N GLY A 263 4.19 5.06 7.33
CA GLY A 263 2.84 5.46 6.95
C GLY A 263 2.81 6.76 6.14
N ALA A 264 1.76 6.95 5.35
CA ALA A 264 1.55 8.19 4.60
C ALA A 264 1.29 9.39 5.52
N GLY A 265 1.74 10.58 5.12
CA GLY A 265 1.37 11.84 5.77
C GLY A 265 -0.06 12.27 5.45
N GLY A 266 -0.72 12.91 6.41
CA GLY A 266 -2.08 13.39 6.28
C GLY A 266 -2.20 14.67 5.46
N VAL A 267 -3.39 14.92 4.92
CA VAL A 267 -3.72 16.17 4.22
C VAL A 267 -3.80 17.32 5.24
N GLY A 268 -3.31 18.50 4.90
CA GLY A 268 -3.38 19.69 5.75
C GLY A 268 -3.89 20.92 5.02
N ALA A 269 -4.75 21.68 5.68
CA ALA A 269 -5.20 22.99 5.19
C ALA A 269 -4.04 23.99 5.04
N THR A 270 -3.01 23.88 5.90
CA THR A 270 -1.75 24.61 5.69
C THR A 270 -0.76 23.74 4.91
N SER A 271 0.10 23.02 5.60
CA SER A 271 1.11 22.13 5.02
C SER A 271 0.66 20.68 5.13
N GLY A 272 1.07 19.84 4.19
CA GLY A 272 0.88 18.40 4.30
C GLY A 272 1.68 17.82 5.48
N GLY A 273 1.19 16.73 6.05
CA GLY A 273 1.94 15.96 7.03
C GLY A 273 3.13 15.26 6.38
N ALA A 274 4.27 15.17 7.06
CA ALA A 274 5.40 14.39 6.55
C ALA A 274 5.06 12.89 6.54
N GLY A 275 5.63 12.13 5.61
CA GLY A 275 5.56 10.68 5.63
C GLY A 275 6.41 10.08 6.75
N GLY A 276 6.02 8.92 7.25
CA GLY A 276 6.78 8.19 8.27
C GLY A 276 8.06 7.57 7.72
N ALA A 277 9.10 7.47 8.53
CA ALA A 277 10.30 6.75 8.11
C ALA A 277 10.04 5.24 8.00
N GLY A 278 10.72 4.55 7.11
CA GLY A 278 10.77 3.09 7.10
C GLY A 278 11.54 2.55 8.30
N GLY A 279 11.13 1.39 8.79
CA GLY A 279 11.83 0.70 9.86
C GLY A 279 13.14 0.09 9.39
N ASP A 280 14.13 0.03 10.27
CA ASP A 280 15.39 -0.67 9.97
C ASP A 280 15.17 -2.19 9.90
N ALA A 281 16.02 -2.88 9.16
CA ALA A 281 16.05 -4.33 9.10
C ALA A 281 16.63 -4.96 10.39
N GLY A 282 16.71 -6.30 10.40
CA GLY A 282 17.40 -7.06 11.44
C GLY A 282 18.91 -6.81 11.48
N LEU A 283 19.58 -7.24 12.57
CA LEU A 283 20.99 -6.93 12.81
C LEU A 283 21.92 -7.40 11.69
N LEU A 284 21.76 -8.64 11.21
CA LEU A 284 22.71 -9.23 10.26
C LEU A 284 22.28 -9.11 8.81
N ALA A 285 20.99 -9.23 8.54
CA ALA A 285 20.46 -9.26 7.19
C ALA A 285 19.07 -8.62 7.12
N GLY A 286 18.63 -8.32 5.90
CA GLY A 286 17.26 -7.95 5.56
C GLY A 286 17.17 -6.56 4.95
N ALA A 287 16.12 -6.33 4.16
CA ALA A 287 15.84 -5.02 3.58
C ALA A 287 15.33 -4.04 4.65
N GLY A 288 15.75 -2.79 4.54
CA GLY A 288 15.08 -1.71 5.28
C GLY A 288 13.68 -1.45 4.71
N GLY A 289 12.77 -1.01 5.58
CA GLY A 289 11.42 -0.63 5.18
C GLY A 289 11.39 0.63 4.31
N ALA A 290 10.39 0.77 3.46
CA ALA A 290 10.21 1.98 2.67
C ALA A 290 9.75 3.16 3.53
N GLY A 291 10.17 4.38 3.18
CA GLY A 291 9.58 5.59 3.73
C GLY A 291 8.17 5.83 3.19
N GLY A 292 7.29 6.36 4.04
CA GLY A 292 5.93 6.74 3.66
C GLY A 292 5.91 8.03 2.84
N PRO A 293 4.92 8.20 1.95
CA PRO A 293 4.79 9.43 1.18
C PRO A 293 4.31 10.60 2.05
N GLY A 294 4.69 11.82 1.69
CA GLY A 294 4.19 13.04 2.32
C GLY A 294 2.76 13.38 1.90
N GLY A 295 2.02 14.06 2.77
CA GLY A 295 0.64 14.45 2.56
C GLY A 295 0.46 15.71 1.73
N VAL A 296 -0.77 15.99 1.32
CA VAL A 296 -1.12 17.18 0.53
C VAL A 296 -1.21 18.43 1.42
N GLY A 297 -0.61 19.55 0.99
CA GLY A 297 -0.75 20.87 1.59
C GLY A 297 -1.60 21.81 0.74
N ILE A 298 -2.64 22.44 1.33
CA ILE A 298 -3.63 23.27 0.61
C ILE A 298 -3.29 24.78 0.61
N ALA A 299 -2.58 25.30 1.61
CA ALA A 299 -2.23 26.72 1.66
C ALA A 299 -0.73 26.98 1.77
N VAL A 300 0.06 25.96 2.10
CA VAL A 300 1.52 26.00 2.22
C VAL A 300 2.09 24.80 1.45
N ASP A 301 3.18 24.21 1.93
CA ASP A 301 3.93 23.19 1.22
C ASP A 301 3.29 21.81 1.33
N GLY A 302 3.53 20.97 0.33
CA GLY A 302 3.32 19.54 0.49
C GLY A 302 4.20 18.96 1.60
N GLY A 303 3.74 17.89 2.25
CA GLY A 303 4.53 17.20 3.28
C GLY A 303 5.76 16.53 2.69
N ALA A 304 6.88 16.50 3.41
CA ALA A 304 8.06 15.75 2.95
C ALA A 304 7.79 14.23 2.99
N GLY A 305 8.41 13.47 2.09
CA GLY A 305 8.44 12.02 2.17
C GLY A 305 9.33 11.53 3.31
N GLY A 306 8.99 10.37 3.88
CA GLY A 306 9.77 9.74 4.94
C GLY A 306 11.06 9.10 4.41
N ALA A 307 12.10 9.04 5.23
CA ALA A 307 13.33 8.32 4.87
C ALA A 307 13.08 6.81 4.80
N GLY A 308 13.81 6.09 3.95
CA GLY A 308 13.86 4.63 3.96
C GLY A 308 14.69 4.11 5.13
N GLY A 309 14.31 2.95 5.67
CA GLY A 309 15.05 2.27 6.72
C GLY A 309 16.36 1.68 6.23
N ASN A 310 17.32 1.48 7.13
CA ASN A 310 18.60 0.86 6.79
C ASN A 310 18.46 -0.67 6.71
N ALA A 311 19.29 -1.29 5.87
CA ALA A 311 19.44 -2.73 5.80
C ALA A 311 20.23 -3.29 6.99
N GLY A 312 20.25 -4.63 7.09
CA GLY A 312 21.08 -5.34 8.06
C GLY A 312 22.57 -5.23 7.74
N LEU A 313 23.42 -5.48 8.74
CA LEU A 313 24.86 -5.19 8.66
C LEU A 313 25.57 -5.89 7.50
N LEU A 314 25.25 -7.16 7.22
CA LEU A 314 25.96 -7.96 6.22
C LEU A 314 25.25 -7.92 4.87
N PHE A 315 23.93 -8.11 4.86
CA PHE A 315 23.14 -8.25 3.63
C PHE A 315 21.86 -7.43 3.70
N GLY A 316 21.46 -6.85 2.58
CA GLY A 316 20.14 -6.23 2.43
C GLY A 316 20.22 -4.91 1.68
N ALA A 317 19.19 -4.64 0.89
CA ALA A 317 19.03 -3.34 0.28
C ALA A 317 18.47 -2.34 1.30
N GLY A 318 19.00 -1.12 1.29
CA GLY A 318 18.36 -0.04 2.03
C GLY A 318 16.94 0.22 1.51
N GLY A 319 16.04 0.64 2.40
CA GLY A 319 14.67 0.98 2.03
C GLY A 319 14.62 2.20 1.11
N ALA A 320 13.66 2.24 0.18
CA ALA A 320 13.46 3.43 -0.63
C ALA A 320 12.87 4.57 0.21
N GLY A 321 13.25 5.81 -0.09
CA GLY A 321 12.62 7.00 0.47
C GLY A 321 11.20 7.20 -0.07
N GLY A 322 10.33 7.77 0.75
CA GLY A 322 8.96 8.11 0.38
C GLY A 322 8.89 9.32 -0.53
N THR A 323 7.86 9.40 -1.37
CA THR A 323 7.65 10.57 -2.24
C THR A 323 7.21 11.80 -1.45
N GLY A 324 7.59 12.99 -1.88
CA GLY A 324 7.05 14.23 -1.36
C GLY A 324 5.59 14.45 -1.74
N GLY A 325 4.86 15.18 -0.90
CA GLY A 325 3.45 15.48 -1.07
C GLY A 325 3.18 16.66 -2.00
N PHE A 326 1.95 16.76 -2.49
CA PHE A 326 1.52 17.84 -3.37
C PHE A 326 1.33 19.16 -2.62
N GLY A 327 1.81 20.28 -3.19
CA GLY A 327 1.58 21.64 -2.68
C GLY A 327 0.72 22.47 -3.64
N THR A 328 -0.45 22.95 -3.21
CA THR A 328 -1.30 23.81 -4.06
C THR A 328 -0.76 25.24 -4.16
N VAL A 329 -0.48 25.88 -3.03
CA VAL A 329 -0.01 27.28 -2.98
C VAL A 329 1.48 27.31 -2.69
N GLY A 330 1.94 26.53 -1.71
CA GLY A 330 3.36 26.37 -1.41
C GLY A 330 4.10 25.49 -2.41
N SER A 331 5.33 25.16 -2.04
CA SER A 331 6.20 24.27 -2.78
C SER A 331 5.78 22.82 -2.63
N GLY A 332 6.26 21.97 -3.52
CA GLY A 332 6.06 20.53 -3.40
C GLY A 332 6.88 20.01 -2.23
N GLY A 333 6.39 18.97 -1.54
CA GLY A 333 7.15 18.35 -0.46
C GLY A 333 8.45 17.74 -0.98
N ALA A 334 9.54 17.80 -0.22
CA ALA A 334 10.76 17.10 -0.60
C ALA A 334 10.55 15.57 -0.55
N GLY A 335 11.23 14.83 -1.42
CA GLY A 335 11.31 13.38 -1.34
C GLY A 335 12.19 12.93 -0.16
N GLY A 336 11.86 11.79 0.42
CA GLY A 336 12.62 11.16 1.50
C GLY A 336 13.93 10.56 1.00
N THR A 337 14.93 10.50 1.87
CA THR A 337 16.22 9.86 1.55
C THR A 337 16.09 8.33 1.53
N GLY A 338 16.88 7.66 0.69
CA GLY A 338 17.00 6.20 0.71
C GLY A 338 17.85 5.72 1.89
N GLY A 339 17.53 4.55 2.41
CA GLY A 339 18.26 3.91 3.51
C GLY A 339 19.60 3.32 3.08
N ASN A 340 20.51 3.10 4.02
CA ASN A 340 21.82 2.53 3.72
C ASN A 340 21.77 1.00 3.55
N ALA A 341 22.69 0.48 2.76
CA ALA A 341 22.82 -0.95 2.46
C ALA A 341 23.65 -1.72 3.50
N GLY A 342 23.55 -3.05 3.46
CA GLY A 342 24.49 -3.95 4.12
C GLY A 342 25.89 -3.93 3.49
N LEU A 343 26.83 -4.64 4.12
CA LEU A 343 28.24 -4.66 3.71
C LEU A 343 28.48 -5.42 2.39
N LEU A 344 27.80 -6.52 2.12
CA LEU A 344 28.16 -7.49 1.07
C LEU A 344 27.07 -7.62 0.01
N MET A 345 27.42 -7.33 -1.25
CA MET A 345 26.57 -7.46 -2.43
C MET A 345 25.21 -6.78 -2.24
N SER A 346 25.22 -5.58 -1.67
CA SER A 346 24.04 -4.89 -1.16
C SER A 346 24.01 -3.45 -1.65
N SER A 347 22.84 -2.95 -2.03
CA SER A 347 22.67 -1.65 -2.67
C SER A 347 21.99 -0.65 -1.73
N GLY A 348 22.38 0.62 -1.82
CA GLY A 348 21.66 1.69 -1.13
C GLY A 348 20.22 1.82 -1.65
N GLY A 349 19.30 2.24 -0.78
CA GLY A 349 17.92 2.51 -1.15
C GLY A 349 17.79 3.69 -2.10
N ALA A 350 16.82 3.68 -3.00
CA ALA A 350 16.55 4.83 -3.86
C ALA A 350 16.00 6.01 -3.02
N GLY A 351 16.34 7.23 -3.41
CA GLY A 351 15.69 8.42 -2.88
C GLY A 351 14.26 8.56 -3.42
N GLY A 352 13.35 9.11 -2.62
CA GLY A 352 11.98 9.37 -3.01
C GLY A 352 11.87 10.56 -3.97
N ALA A 353 10.89 10.53 -4.87
CA ALA A 353 10.62 11.67 -5.75
C ALA A 353 10.11 12.88 -4.96
N GLY A 354 10.42 14.10 -5.41
CA GLY A 354 9.84 15.32 -4.90
C GLY A 354 8.37 15.47 -5.30
N GLY A 355 7.60 16.17 -4.47
CA GLY A 355 6.19 16.42 -4.69
C GLY A 355 5.92 17.48 -5.76
N VAL A 356 4.79 17.36 -6.43
CA VAL A 356 4.33 18.32 -7.43
C VAL A 356 3.76 19.58 -6.76
N SER A 357 3.88 20.76 -7.37
CA SER A 357 3.28 21.99 -6.83
C SER A 357 2.68 22.95 -7.85
N VAL A 358 1.58 23.62 -7.49
CA VAL A 358 0.94 24.60 -8.38
C VAL A 358 1.53 26.00 -8.21
N GLY A 359 1.68 26.49 -6.97
CA GLY A 359 2.00 27.91 -6.71
C GLY A 359 3.48 28.28 -6.63
N ASN A 360 4.35 27.37 -6.21
CA ASN A 360 5.79 27.61 -6.02
C ASN A 360 6.63 26.50 -6.67
N GLU A 361 7.91 26.38 -6.31
CA GLU A 361 8.81 25.37 -6.87
C GLU A 361 8.32 23.95 -6.58
N GLY A 362 8.64 23.03 -7.49
CA GLY A 362 8.45 21.61 -7.24
C GLY A 362 9.36 21.15 -6.09
N GLY A 363 8.95 20.08 -5.40
CA GLY A 363 9.73 19.54 -4.29
C GLY A 363 11.06 18.97 -4.74
N ALA A 364 12.11 19.10 -3.93
CA ALA A 364 13.39 18.44 -4.23
C ALA A 364 13.25 16.91 -4.16
N GLY A 365 13.95 16.19 -5.03
CA GLY A 365 14.10 14.74 -4.90
C GLY A 365 14.99 14.37 -3.71
N GLY A 366 14.71 13.23 -3.09
CA GLY A 366 15.49 12.70 -1.97
C GLY A 366 16.82 12.10 -2.42
N ALA A 367 17.84 12.16 -1.56
CA ALA A 367 19.12 11.51 -1.85
C ALA A 367 19.01 9.98 -1.82
N GLY A 368 19.78 9.29 -2.66
CA GLY A 368 19.95 7.84 -2.58
C GLY A 368 20.82 7.43 -1.39
N GLY A 369 20.56 6.24 -0.85
CA GLY A 369 21.27 5.67 0.28
C GLY A 369 22.68 5.19 -0.07
N THR A 370 23.55 5.07 0.93
CA THR A 370 24.93 4.64 0.72
C THR A 370 25.08 3.12 0.72
N ALA A 371 26.03 2.59 -0.04
CA ALA A 371 26.43 1.18 0.01
C ALA A 371 27.54 0.91 1.04
N GLY A 372 27.66 -0.34 1.47
CA GLY A 372 28.65 -0.79 2.45
C GLY A 372 30.04 -1.07 1.86
N LEU A 373 30.48 -2.34 1.82
CA LEU A 373 31.81 -2.73 1.32
C LEU A 373 31.76 -3.10 -0.17
N LEU A 374 30.78 -3.91 -0.57
CA LEU A 374 30.55 -4.35 -1.94
C LEU A 374 29.10 -4.02 -2.34
N GLY A 375 28.95 -3.11 -3.29
CA GLY A 375 27.63 -2.74 -3.79
C GLY A 375 27.55 -1.30 -4.30
N CYS A 376 26.40 -1.00 -4.89
CA CYS A 376 26.16 0.28 -5.55
C CYS A 376 25.37 1.24 -4.66
N GLY A 377 25.71 2.53 -4.72
CA GLY A 377 24.91 3.56 -4.08
C GLY A 377 23.50 3.60 -4.66
N GLY A 378 22.53 4.02 -3.84
CA GLY A 378 21.16 4.18 -4.28
C GLY A 378 21.01 5.34 -5.27
N VAL A 379 20.08 5.23 -6.21
CA VAL A 379 19.76 6.33 -7.13
C VAL A 379 19.07 7.47 -6.38
N GLY A 380 19.37 8.72 -6.75
CA GLY A 380 18.66 9.89 -6.24
C GLY A 380 17.24 9.96 -6.80
N GLY A 381 16.31 10.49 -6.01
CA GLY A 381 14.92 10.69 -6.42
C GLY A 381 14.78 11.83 -7.42
N ALA A 382 13.81 11.73 -8.33
CA ALA A 382 13.50 12.82 -9.25
C ALA A 382 12.97 14.05 -8.49
N GLY A 383 13.24 15.25 -8.98
CA GLY A 383 12.59 16.47 -8.53
C GLY A 383 11.11 16.49 -8.92
N GLY A 384 10.29 17.11 -8.09
CA GLY A 384 8.87 17.31 -8.35
C GLY A 384 8.63 18.39 -9.40
N ALA A 385 7.55 18.28 -10.15
CA ALA A 385 7.21 19.25 -11.18
C ALA A 385 6.41 20.45 -10.63
N SER A 386 6.45 21.60 -11.32
CA SER A 386 5.71 22.82 -10.96
C SER A 386 4.85 23.38 -12.10
N PHE A 387 3.67 23.91 -11.77
CA PHE A 387 2.74 24.52 -12.73
C PHE A 387 3.02 26.01 -13.02
N ASN A 388 3.59 26.75 -12.07
CA ASN A 388 3.79 28.20 -12.22
C ASN A 388 5.21 28.66 -11.87
N SER A 389 6.06 27.78 -11.35
CA SER A 389 7.42 28.10 -10.95
C SER A 389 8.42 27.10 -11.54
N ALA A 390 9.65 27.12 -11.01
CA ALA A 390 10.68 26.19 -11.39
C ALA A 390 10.37 24.76 -10.92
N GLY A 391 10.85 23.78 -11.67
CA GLY A 391 10.83 22.40 -11.22
C GLY A 391 11.77 22.18 -10.03
N GLY A 392 11.46 21.18 -9.21
CA GLY A 392 12.29 20.80 -8.07
C GLY A 392 13.62 20.21 -8.51
N VAL A 393 14.67 20.40 -7.70
CA VAL A 393 15.98 19.78 -7.99
C VAL A 393 15.92 18.27 -7.81
N GLY A 394 16.66 17.53 -8.63
CA GLY A 394 16.86 16.09 -8.45
C GLY A 394 17.72 15.80 -7.23
N GLY A 395 17.45 14.66 -6.58
CA GLY A 395 18.20 14.18 -5.44
C GLY A 395 19.58 13.65 -5.83
N THR A 396 20.55 13.74 -4.93
CA THR A 396 21.90 13.20 -5.18
C THR A 396 21.91 11.68 -5.14
N GLY A 397 22.73 11.05 -5.98
CA GLY A 397 23.01 9.63 -5.88
C GLY A 397 23.82 9.27 -4.64
N GLY A 398 23.61 8.06 -4.13
CA GLY A 398 24.28 7.51 -2.96
C GLY A 398 25.71 7.10 -3.24
N ARG A 399 26.55 7.08 -2.20
CA ARG A 399 27.95 6.66 -2.32
C ARG A 399 28.07 5.15 -2.60
N ALA A 400 29.03 4.76 -3.45
CA ALA A 400 29.39 3.38 -3.72
C ALA A 400 29.99 2.65 -2.51
N GLY A 401 30.09 1.32 -2.61
CA GLY A 401 30.80 0.50 -1.65
C GLY A 401 32.30 0.84 -1.54
N LEU A 402 32.87 0.61 -0.36
CA LEU A 402 34.25 0.95 -0.03
C LEU A 402 35.28 0.23 -0.92
N LEU A 403 35.04 -1.03 -1.27
CA LEU A 403 35.96 -1.87 -2.07
C LEU A 403 35.54 -1.93 -3.53
N LEU A 404 34.31 -2.35 -3.80
CA LEU A 404 33.78 -2.54 -5.15
C LEU A 404 32.36 -1.99 -5.27
N GLY A 405 32.12 -1.12 -6.24
CA GLY A 405 30.78 -0.68 -6.57
C GLY A 405 30.74 0.61 -7.39
N THR A 406 29.55 0.93 -7.90
CA THR A 406 29.29 2.21 -8.57
C THR A 406 28.58 3.18 -7.63
N GLY A 407 28.86 4.47 -7.78
CA GLY A 407 28.07 5.49 -7.10
C GLY A 407 26.68 5.53 -7.73
N GLY A 408 25.63 5.78 -6.94
CA GLY A 408 24.28 5.85 -7.49
C GLY A 408 24.14 7.02 -8.47
N ALA A 409 23.30 6.88 -9.48
CA ALA A 409 22.95 8.00 -10.35
C ALA A 409 22.22 9.10 -9.58
N GLY A 410 22.44 10.37 -9.93
CA GLY A 410 21.63 11.49 -9.48
C GLY A 410 20.24 11.45 -10.10
N GLY A 411 19.24 11.93 -9.35
CA GLY A 411 17.87 12.03 -9.83
C GLY A 411 17.71 13.13 -10.87
N ALA A 412 16.78 12.96 -11.80
CA ALA A 412 16.43 14.01 -12.75
C ALA A 412 15.83 15.22 -12.02
N GLY A 413 16.04 16.42 -12.54
CA GLY A 413 15.29 17.60 -12.12
C GLY A 413 13.83 17.50 -12.56
N GLY A 414 12.94 18.09 -11.78
CA GLY A 414 11.52 18.16 -12.09
C GLY A 414 11.22 19.16 -13.21
N GLU A 415 10.09 18.97 -13.87
CA GLU A 415 9.62 19.89 -14.91
C GLU A 415 9.14 21.22 -14.30
N GLY A 416 9.36 22.34 -15.00
CA GLY A 416 8.96 23.65 -14.50
C GLY A 416 8.36 24.55 -15.57
N ALA A 417 7.36 25.35 -15.20
CA ALA A 417 6.71 26.30 -16.10
C ALA A 417 7.62 27.48 -16.48
N THR A 418 8.65 27.77 -15.68
CA THR A 418 9.63 28.84 -15.95
C THR A 418 11.01 28.27 -16.26
N THR A 419 11.53 27.42 -15.38
CA THR A 419 12.83 26.75 -15.49
C THR A 419 12.67 25.31 -15.03
N GLY A 420 13.19 24.35 -15.78
CA GLY A 420 13.28 22.99 -15.29
C GLY A 420 14.25 22.89 -14.11
N GLY A 421 13.96 22.01 -13.16
CA GLY A 421 14.81 21.79 -11.99
C GLY A 421 16.20 21.29 -12.39
N ALA A 422 17.22 21.61 -11.59
CA ALA A 422 18.55 21.04 -11.83
C ALA A 422 18.54 19.52 -11.55
N GLY A 423 19.31 18.76 -12.31
CA GLY A 423 19.57 17.35 -12.00
C GLY A 423 20.45 17.21 -10.75
N GLY A 424 20.22 16.14 -10.00
CA GLY A 424 21.01 15.82 -8.81
C GLY A 424 22.41 15.33 -9.16
N ALA A 425 23.38 15.53 -8.28
CA ALA A 425 24.73 15.01 -8.49
C ALA A 425 24.76 13.47 -8.40
N GLY A 426 25.63 12.82 -9.18
CA GLY A 426 25.92 11.41 -9.03
C GLY A 426 26.72 11.12 -7.76
N GLY A 427 26.56 9.91 -7.23
CA GLY A 427 27.27 9.45 -6.04
C GLY A 427 28.73 9.13 -6.33
N ASN A 428 29.60 9.27 -5.33
CA ASN A 428 31.04 9.00 -5.51
C ASN A 428 31.35 7.49 -5.45
N ALA A 429 32.31 7.06 -6.26
CA ALA A 429 33.02 5.79 -6.09
C ALA A 429 34.06 5.87 -4.95
N VAL A 430 34.64 4.72 -4.57
CA VAL A 430 35.66 4.67 -3.51
C VAL A 430 36.97 4.05 -3.97
N LEU A 431 37.06 2.72 -4.12
CA LEU A 431 38.30 2.04 -4.54
C LEU A 431 38.21 1.50 -5.98
N ILE A 432 37.44 0.42 -6.19
CA ILE A 432 37.14 -0.16 -7.50
C ILE A 432 35.70 0.22 -7.86
N GLY A 433 35.52 1.03 -8.89
CA GLY A 433 34.23 1.68 -9.09
C GLY A 433 34.27 2.85 -10.07
N THR A 434 33.11 3.16 -10.63
CA THR A 434 32.83 4.43 -11.31
C THR A 434 31.97 5.30 -10.40
N GLY A 435 32.18 6.62 -10.42
CA GLY A 435 31.20 7.54 -9.84
C GLY A 435 29.90 7.45 -10.63
N GLY A 436 28.77 7.71 -9.99
CA GLY A 436 27.45 7.69 -10.64
C GLY A 436 27.28 8.85 -11.61
N ASN A 437 26.37 8.71 -12.57
CA ASN A 437 26.02 9.82 -13.46
C ASN A 437 25.29 10.92 -12.70
N GLY A 438 25.54 12.18 -13.07
CA GLY A 438 24.66 13.27 -12.70
C GLY A 438 23.29 13.09 -13.35
N GLY A 439 22.24 13.54 -12.66
CA GLY A 439 20.89 13.54 -13.19
C GLY A 439 20.71 14.55 -14.32
N ASN A 440 19.75 14.30 -15.19
CA ASN A 440 19.35 15.26 -16.20
C ASN A 440 18.66 16.47 -15.55
N GLY A 441 18.82 17.66 -16.13
CA GLY A 441 17.94 18.78 -15.78
C GLY A 441 16.52 18.51 -16.26
N GLY A 442 15.53 19.02 -15.53
CA GLY A 442 14.14 19.03 -15.97
C GLY A 442 13.95 19.95 -17.17
N PHE A 443 12.86 19.74 -17.89
CA PHE A 443 12.46 20.58 -19.00
C PHE A 443 11.53 21.74 -18.54
N GLY A 444 11.44 22.75 -19.40
CA GLY A 444 10.85 24.07 -19.14
C GLY A 444 11.40 25.10 -20.13
N PRO A 445 10.86 26.34 -20.20
CA PRO A 445 11.35 27.37 -21.11
C PRO A 445 12.85 27.63 -20.99
N THR A 446 13.38 27.51 -19.78
CA THR A 446 14.82 27.32 -19.53
C THR A 446 15.06 25.90 -19.03
N ILE A 447 15.88 25.13 -19.73
CA ILE A 447 16.22 23.76 -19.31
C ILE A 447 17.09 23.82 -18.04
N GLY A 448 16.77 22.95 -17.09
CA GLY A 448 17.55 22.81 -15.86
C GLY A 448 18.98 22.37 -16.13
N LYS A 449 19.91 22.75 -15.25
CA LYS A 449 21.30 22.28 -15.36
C LYS A 449 21.36 20.78 -15.10
N ALA A 450 22.17 20.06 -15.89
CA ALA A 450 22.53 18.68 -15.55
C ALA A 450 23.32 18.64 -14.22
N GLY A 451 23.11 17.59 -13.45
CA GLY A 451 23.88 17.31 -12.25
C GLY A 451 25.33 16.99 -12.57
N ALA A 452 26.22 17.24 -11.61
CA ALA A 452 27.60 16.80 -11.72
C ALA A 452 27.68 15.27 -11.64
N ASN A 453 28.55 14.66 -12.44
CA ASN A 453 28.91 13.26 -12.23
C ASN A 453 29.63 13.08 -10.89
N GLY A 454 29.44 11.92 -10.28
CA GLY A 454 30.19 11.51 -9.10
C GLY A 454 31.67 11.35 -9.40
N SER A 455 32.50 11.57 -8.38
CA SER A 455 33.93 11.36 -8.50
C SER A 455 34.25 9.86 -8.62
N GLY A 456 35.17 9.51 -9.53
CA GLY A 456 35.73 8.16 -9.64
C GLY A 456 36.67 7.81 -8.49
N GLY A 457 36.98 6.52 -8.34
CA GLY A 457 38.00 6.06 -7.39
C GLY A 457 39.44 6.37 -7.84
N PRO A 458 40.46 6.07 -7.02
CA PRO A 458 41.87 6.31 -7.36
C PRO A 458 42.33 5.52 -8.59
N LEU A 459 41.56 4.52 -9.03
CA LEU A 459 41.82 3.70 -10.22
C LEU A 459 41.24 4.27 -11.51
N GLN A 460 40.48 5.37 -11.47
CA GLN A 460 39.84 5.97 -12.65
C GLN A 460 40.80 6.21 -13.83
N PRO A 461 42.06 6.68 -13.65
CA PRO A 461 43.00 6.89 -14.77
C PRO A 461 43.39 5.62 -15.52
N VAL A 462 43.19 4.44 -14.93
CA VAL A 462 43.55 3.15 -15.53
C VAL A 462 42.44 2.66 -16.48
N TYR A 463 41.19 3.09 -16.29
CA TYR A 463 40.05 2.56 -17.04
C TYR A 463 40.11 2.90 -18.53
N ASP A 464 40.70 4.02 -18.95
CA ASP A 464 40.82 4.38 -20.37
C ASP A 464 41.67 3.38 -21.16
N VAL A 465 42.77 2.90 -20.56
CA VAL A 465 43.64 1.87 -21.15
C VAL A 465 42.90 0.54 -21.26
N ILE A 466 42.11 0.19 -20.23
CA ILE A 466 41.32 -1.04 -20.17
C ILE A 466 40.16 -1.00 -21.18
N ASN A 467 39.55 0.17 -21.38
CA ASN A 467 38.38 0.35 -22.23
C ASN A 467 38.74 0.41 -23.72
N ALA A 468 39.95 0.82 -24.09
CA ALA A 468 40.31 1.04 -25.50
C ALA A 468 40.06 -0.18 -26.42
N PRO A 469 40.42 -1.43 -26.04
CA PRO A 469 40.16 -2.60 -26.87
C PRO A 469 38.66 -2.89 -27.05
N THR A 470 37.88 -2.81 -25.96
CA THR A 470 36.43 -3.10 -26.01
C THR A 470 35.64 -1.99 -26.68
N GLN A 471 36.04 -0.73 -26.50
CA GLN A 471 35.44 0.41 -27.17
C GLN A 471 35.65 0.32 -28.69
N ALA A 472 36.83 -0.12 -29.13
CA ALA A 472 37.14 -0.32 -30.55
C ALA A 472 36.41 -1.52 -31.16
N LEU A 473 36.26 -2.62 -30.41
CA LEU A 473 35.65 -3.86 -30.92
C LEU A 473 34.12 -3.86 -30.87
N LEU A 474 33.56 -3.30 -29.80
CA LEU A 474 32.14 -3.44 -29.46
C LEU A 474 31.39 -2.10 -29.39
N GLY A 475 32.08 -0.97 -29.56
CA GLY A 475 31.50 0.36 -29.39
C GLY A 475 31.05 0.66 -27.95
N ARG A 476 31.46 -0.17 -26.99
CA ARG A 476 31.06 -0.11 -25.58
C ARG A 476 32.26 -0.29 -24.66
N PRO A 477 32.37 0.49 -23.58
CA PRO A 477 33.47 0.35 -22.64
C PRO A 477 33.29 -0.93 -21.82
N LEU A 478 34.39 -1.41 -21.25
CA LEU A 478 34.34 -2.48 -20.27
C LEU A 478 33.89 -1.95 -18.90
N ILE A 479 34.41 -0.77 -18.53
CA ILE A 479 34.15 -0.06 -17.29
C ILE A 479 33.73 1.38 -17.62
N GLY A 480 32.53 1.79 -17.23
CA GLY A 480 32.03 3.13 -17.50
C GLY A 480 30.52 3.17 -17.47
N ASN A 481 29.94 4.30 -17.12
CA ASN A 481 28.49 4.43 -17.12
C ASN A 481 27.95 4.69 -18.53
N GLY A 482 26.67 4.41 -18.72
CA GLY A 482 25.91 4.83 -19.88
C GLY A 482 25.77 6.35 -19.93
N VAL A 483 25.52 6.87 -21.12
CA VAL A 483 25.27 8.28 -21.37
C VAL A 483 23.79 8.56 -21.16
N ASN A 484 23.46 9.64 -20.47
CA ASN A 484 22.07 10.03 -20.29
C ASN A 484 21.46 10.51 -21.62
N GLY A 485 20.17 10.21 -21.82
CA GLY A 485 19.37 10.86 -22.87
C GLY A 485 19.25 12.36 -22.63
N ALA A 486 19.17 13.14 -23.70
CA ALA A 486 19.11 14.60 -23.59
C ALA A 486 17.74 15.07 -23.03
N PRO A 487 17.70 16.07 -22.13
CA PRO A 487 16.45 16.66 -21.63
C PRO A 487 15.53 17.13 -22.75
N GLY A 488 14.22 16.93 -22.60
CA GLY A 488 13.20 17.32 -23.58
C GLY A 488 13.18 16.51 -24.87
N THR A 489 13.97 15.43 -25.00
CA THR A 489 14.00 14.62 -26.24
C THR A 489 13.26 13.30 -26.12
N GLY A 490 12.94 12.85 -24.90
CA GLY A 490 12.43 11.50 -24.64
C GLY A 490 13.39 10.38 -25.03
N GLN A 491 14.68 10.68 -25.27
CA GLN A 491 15.65 9.65 -25.66
C GLN A 491 16.01 8.75 -24.49
N ASP A 492 16.17 7.46 -24.78
CA ASP A 492 16.63 6.48 -23.81
C ASP A 492 18.07 6.76 -23.37
N GLY A 493 18.37 6.46 -22.12
CA GLY A 493 19.74 6.40 -21.64
C GLY A 493 20.47 5.21 -22.26
N THR A 494 21.75 5.37 -22.58
CA THR A 494 22.53 4.26 -23.15
C THR A 494 22.91 3.24 -22.07
N PRO A 495 23.18 1.98 -22.45
CA PRO A 495 23.64 0.98 -21.50
C PRO A 495 25.01 1.31 -20.90
N GLY A 496 25.23 0.84 -19.67
CA GLY A 496 26.54 0.86 -19.01
C GLY A 496 27.59 -0.03 -19.68
N GLY A 497 28.83 0.12 -19.20
CA GLY A 497 29.96 -0.70 -19.59
C GLY A 497 29.72 -2.18 -19.30
N ILE A 498 30.37 -3.06 -20.04
CA ILE A 498 30.03 -4.50 -20.05
C ILE A 498 30.21 -5.15 -18.67
N LEU A 499 31.26 -4.80 -17.92
CA LEU A 499 31.56 -5.40 -16.62
C LEU A 499 31.11 -4.52 -15.45
N LEU A 500 31.35 -3.22 -15.52
CA LEU A 500 31.08 -2.30 -14.43
C LEU A 500 30.58 -0.96 -14.97
N GLY A 501 29.41 -0.54 -14.52
CA GLY A 501 28.87 0.77 -14.86
C GLY A 501 27.36 0.81 -14.77
N ASP A 502 26.86 1.96 -14.36
CA ASP A 502 25.43 2.22 -14.30
C ASP A 502 24.87 2.50 -15.70
N GLY A 503 23.58 2.27 -15.88
CA GLY A 503 22.87 2.74 -17.06
C GLY A 503 22.73 4.26 -17.08
N GLY A 504 22.69 4.84 -18.28
CA GLY A 504 22.37 6.27 -18.46
C GLY A 504 20.93 6.56 -18.06
N ALA A 505 20.64 7.73 -17.52
CA ALA A 505 19.27 8.16 -17.26
C ALA A 505 18.54 8.48 -18.58
N GLY A 506 17.24 8.22 -18.64
CA GLY A 506 16.39 8.66 -19.75
C GLY A 506 16.27 10.18 -19.80
N GLY A 507 16.20 10.73 -21.02
CA GLY A 507 15.87 12.13 -21.24
C GLY A 507 14.41 12.42 -20.90
N SER A 508 14.11 13.58 -20.32
CA SER A 508 12.71 13.99 -20.14
C SER A 508 12.01 14.18 -21.50
N GLY A 509 10.69 14.02 -21.53
CA GLY A 509 9.88 14.24 -22.72
C GLY A 509 9.75 15.72 -23.07
N GLN A 510 9.59 16.02 -24.37
CA GLN A 510 9.07 17.31 -24.84
C GLN A 510 7.60 17.50 -24.42
N ASP A 511 6.98 18.66 -24.68
CA ASP A 511 5.57 18.92 -24.36
C ASP A 511 4.65 17.77 -24.85
N GLY A 512 3.90 17.17 -23.91
CA GLY A 512 3.05 16.00 -24.11
C GLY A 512 3.76 14.67 -24.44
N GLY A 513 5.07 14.67 -24.64
CA GLY A 513 5.88 13.52 -25.02
C GLY A 513 6.33 12.66 -23.84
N ALA A 514 6.47 11.36 -24.05
CA ALA A 514 6.95 10.45 -23.02
C ALA A 514 8.44 10.70 -22.68
N GLY A 515 8.80 10.41 -21.43
CA GLY A 515 10.19 10.33 -21.02
C GLY A 515 10.88 9.07 -21.56
N GLY A 516 12.18 9.17 -21.83
CA GLY A 516 12.98 8.05 -22.31
C GLY A 516 13.21 6.98 -21.24
N ALA A 517 13.41 5.75 -21.64
CA ALA A 517 13.78 4.68 -20.73
C ALA A 517 15.18 4.90 -20.14
N GLY A 518 15.38 4.41 -18.91
CA GLY A 518 16.71 4.29 -18.34
C GLY A 518 17.51 3.19 -19.04
N GLY A 519 18.80 3.43 -19.24
CA GLY A 519 19.72 2.44 -19.78
C GLY A 519 19.90 1.24 -18.85
N ALA A 520 20.14 0.07 -19.41
CA ALA A 520 20.52 -1.11 -18.63
C ALA A 520 21.96 -0.98 -18.10
N ALA A 521 22.23 -1.52 -16.92
CA ALA A 521 23.60 -1.67 -16.43
C ALA A 521 24.34 -2.85 -17.11
N GLY A 522 25.64 -2.96 -16.83
CA GLY A 522 26.50 -4.07 -17.25
C GLY A 522 26.32 -5.36 -16.45
N LEU A 523 27.43 -6.02 -16.12
CA LEU A 523 27.44 -7.14 -15.17
C LEU A 523 27.21 -6.64 -13.73
N LEU A 524 27.86 -5.54 -13.36
CA LEU A 524 27.74 -4.83 -12.08
C LEU A 524 27.33 -3.38 -12.32
N GLY A 525 26.31 -2.91 -11.62
CA GLY A 525 25.85 -1.51 -11.69
C GLY A 525 24.34 -1.38 -11.55
N THR A 526 23.87 -0.16 -11.33
CA THR A 526 22.44 0.16 -11.23
C THR A 526 21.86 0.52 -12.59
N GLY A 527 20.61 0.12 -12.82
CA GLY A 527 19.86 0.59 -13.98
C GLY A 527 19.68 2.11 -13.95
N GLY A 528 19.71 2.74 -15.12
CA GLY A 528 19.47 4.18 -15.23
C GLY A 528 18.05 4.54 -14.81
N ALA A 529 17.85 5.74 -14.25
CA ALA A 529 16.52 6.26 -13.97
C ALA A 529 15.75 6.53 -15.28
N GLY A 530 14.45 6.29 -15.30
CA GLY A 530 13.58 6.71 -16.39
C GLY A 530 13.44 8.24 -16.46
N GLY A 531 13.33 8.79 -17.66
CA GLY A 531 13.10 10.22 -17.88
C GLY A 531 11.69 10.65 -17.45
N ALA A 532 11.53 11.87 -16.97
CA ALA A 532 10.20 12.42 -16.67
C ALA A 532 9.36 12.57 -17.95
N GLY A 533 8.06 12.34 -17.87
CA GLY A 533 7.12 12.65 -18.93
C GLY A 533 6.96 14.16 -19.10
N GLY A 534 6.84 14.63 -20.34
CA GLY A 534 6.69 16.05 -20.62
C GLY A 534 5.31 16.57 -20.26
N ASN A 535 5.26 17.77 -19.71
CA ASN A 535 4.01 18.47 -19.40
C ASN A 535 3.23 18.77 -20.69
N SER A 536 1.91 18.84 -20.63
CA SER A 536 1.05 19.23 -21.74
C SER A 536 0.36 20.55 -21.43
N SER A 537 0.65 21.57 -22.24
CA SER A 537 0.11 22.93 -22.10
C SER A 537 -1.03 23.24 -23.07
N SER A 538 -1.24 22.40 -24.09
CA SER A 538 -2.25 22.59 -25.15
C SER A 538 -3.57 21.83 -24.91
N GLY A 539 -3.83 21.35 -23.69
CA GLY A 539 -5.06 20.60 -23.36
C GLY A 539 -5.08 19.13 -23.80
N GLY A 540 -3.93 18.55 -24.16
CA GLY A 540 -3.77 17.11 -24.41
C GLY A 540 -3.33 16.34 -23.17
N THR A 541 -3.35 15.00 -23.23
CA THR A 541 -2.78 14.13 -22.18
C THR A 541 -1.28 14.39 -22.05
N ALA A 542 -0.79 14.49 -20.82
CA ALA A 542 0.63 14.68 -20.57
C ALA A 542 1.43 13.38 -20.79
N GLY A 543 2.73 13.53 -21.03
CA GLY A 543 3.60 12.41 -21.35
C GLY A 543 3.76 11.42 -20.21
N ALA A 544 3.85 10.13 -20.52
CA ALA A 544 4.19 9.11 -19.54
C ALA A 544 5.66 9.25 -19.10
N GLY A 545 5.94 8.88 -17.84
CA GLY A 545 7.31 8.69 -17.38
C GLY A 545 7.97 7.50 -18.08
N GLY A 546 9.26 7.60 -18.35
CA GLY A 546 10.05 6.51 -18.91
C GLY A 546 10.26 5.38 -17.92
N ILE A 547 10.39 4.15 -18.41
CA ILE A 547 10.69 3.00 -17.55
C ILE A 547 12.11 3.08 -16.99
N GLY A 548 12.34 2.57 -15.79
CA GLY A 548 13.67 2.42 -15.22
C GLY A 548 14.46 1.32 -15.94
N GLY A 549 15.77 1.52 -16.06
CA GLY A 549 16.68 0.55 -16.65
C GLY A 549 16.86 -0.69 -15.77
N THR A 550 17.26 -1.80 -16.36
CA THR A 550 17.56 -3.02 -15.58
C THR A 550 18.89 -2.90 -14.83
N GLY A 551 18.93 -3.45 -13.62
CA GLY A 551 20.15 -3.58 -12.84
C GLY A 551 21.14 -4.57 -13.47
N GLY A 552 22.40 -4.49 -13.05
CA GLY A 552 23.47 -5.27 -13.69
C GLY A 552 23.26 -6.76 -13.50
N TYR A 553 23.56 -7.57 -14.53
CA TYR A 553 23.19 -8.99 -14.57
C TYR A 553 23.52 -9.78 -13.29
N LEU A 554 24.67 -9.52 -12.66
CA LEU A 554 25.05 -10.15 -11.41
C LEU A 554 24.56 -9.37 -10.19
N SER A 555 24.82 -8.06 -10.15
CA SER A 555 24.49 -7.23 -9.00
C SER A 555 24.18 -5.80 -9.38
N GLY A 556 23.18 -5.26 -8.68
CA GLY A 556 22.76 -3.87 -8.76
C GLY A 556 21.26 -3.74 -8.95
N ASN A 557 20.71 -2.66 -8.40
CA ASN A 557 19.27 -2.43 -8.41
C ASN A 557 18.78 -2.00 -9.78
N GLY A 558 17.52 -2.31 -10.07
CA GLY A 558 16.80 -1.68 -11.16
C GLY A 558 16.71 -0.16 -10.96
N GLY A 559 16.71 0.57 -12.06
CA GLY A 559 16.51 2.01 -12.06
C GLY A 559 15.08 2.37 -11.65
N VAL A 560 14.91 3.55 -11.05
CA VAL A 560 13.57 4.09 -10.75
C VAL A 560 12.87 4.50 -12.05
N GLY A 561 11.54 4.34 -12.10
CA GLY A 561 10.73 4.87 -13.19
C GLY A 561 10.63 6.40 -13.12
N GLY A 562 10.49 7.03 -14.29
CA GLY A 562 10.30 8.48 -14.41
C GLY A 562 8.92 8.91 -13.94
N GLY A 563 8.79 10.13 -13.41
CA GLY A 563 7.49 10.71 -13.08
C GLY A 563 6.66 11.01 -14.33
N GLY A 564 5.34 10.89 -14.24
CA GLY A 564 4.43 11.29 -15.29
C GLY A 564 4.33 12.82 -15.44
N GLY A 565 4.10 13.29 -16.67
CA GLY A 565 3.97 14.71 -16.97
C GLY A 565 2.67 15.31 -16.47
N ILE A 566 2.63 16.63 -16.36
CA ILE A 566 1.47 17.39 -15.88
C ILE A 566 0.61 17.88 -17.05
N ALA A 567 -0.71 17.72 -16.98
CA ALA A 567 -1.64 18.30 -17.95
C ALA A 567 -2.27 19.61 -17.42
N THR A 568 -2.18 20.68 -18.23
CA THR A 568 -2.73 22.01 -17.93
C THR A 568 -3.61 22.52 -19.08
N GLY A 569 -4.76 23.15 -18.76
CA GLY A 569 -5.66 23.77 -19.74
C GLY A 569 -7.17 23.58 -19.46
N LYS A 570 -8.03 24.33 -20.17
CA LYS A 570 -9.52 24.26 -20.08
C LYS A 570 -10.13 22.99 -20.70
N ALA A 571 -9.32 22.10 -21.28
CA ALA A 571 -9.75 20.86 -21.93
C ALA A 571 -9.19 19.62 -21.21
N THR A 572 -9.85 18.49 -21.43
CA THR A 572 -9.89 17.21 -20.69
C THR A 572 -8.61 16.37 -20.68
N GLY A 573 -7.41 16.98 -20.66
CA GLY A 573 -6.14 16.24 -20.70
C GLY A 573 -5.80 15.58 -19.37
N ASP A 574 -5.57 14.26 -19.40
CA ASP A 574 -5.15 13.49 -18.23
C ASP A 574 -3.67 13.72 -17.89
N GLY A 575 -3.34 13.58 -16.62
CA GLY A 575 -1.96 13.52 -16.17
C GLY A 575 -1.25 12.28 -16.73
N GLY A 576 0.04 12.39 -17.00
CA GLY A 576 0.83 11.29 -17.54
C GLY A 576 1.00 10.18 -16.51
N ILE A 577 1.00 8.92 -16.93
CA ILE A 577 1.29 7.80 -16.02
C ILE A 577 2.76 7.81 -15.58
N GLY A 578 3.04 7.36 -14.37
CA GLY A 578 4.40 7.12 -13.91
C GLY A 578 5.03 5.94 -14.64
N GLY A 579 6.33 6.00 -14.90
CA GLY A 579 7.09 4.92 -15.50
C GLY A 579 7.30 3.76 -14.53
N ASN A 580 7.33 2.53 -15.03
CA ASN A 580 7.63 1.37 -14.18
C ASN A 580 9.10 1.37 -13.74
N GLY A 581 9.37 0.83 -12.55
CA GLY A 581 10.73 0.56 -12.10
C GLY A 581 11.36 -0.58 -12.89
N GLY A 582 12.68 -0.52 -13.06
CA GLY A 582 13.45 -1.56 -13.73
C GLY A 582 13.60 -2.82 -12.87
N ALA A 583 13.80 -3.97 -13.50
CA ALA A 583 14.12 -5.20 -12.77
C ALA A 583 15.52 -5.15 -12.16
N GLY A 584 15.70 -5.79 -10.99
CA GLY A 584 17.02 -6.00 -10.40
C GLY A 584 17.85 -7.04 -11.16
N GLY A 585 19.18 -6.95 -11.00
CA GLY A 585 20.12 -8.02 -11.39
C GLY A 585 19.93 -9.31 -10.59
N LEU A 586 20.74 -10.36 -10.81
CA LEU A 586 20.62 -11.64 -10.09
C LEU A 586 20.46 -11.50 -8.56
N PHE A 587 21.23 -10.60 -7.94
CA PHE A 587 21.16 -10.26 -6.52
C PHE A 587 20.53 -8.88 -6.23
N GLY A 588 20.10 -8.15 -7.26
CA GLY A 588 19.62 -6.78 -7.15
C GLY A 588 18.17 -6.66 -6.71
N ALA A 589 17.83 -5.55 -6.05
CA ALA A 589 16.44 -5.18 -5.80
C ALA A 589 15.79 -4.60 -7.06
N GLY A 590 14.47 -4.70 -7.16
CA GLY A 590 13.71 -3.98 -8.17
C GLY A 590 13.75 -2.46 -7.95
N GLY A 591 13.69 -1.69 -9.04
CA GLY A 591 13.59 -0.24 -8.98
C GLY A 591 12.18 0.22 -8.58
N GLY A 592 12.07 1.37 -7.91
CA GLY A 592 10.75 1.95 -7.59
C GLY A 592 10.03 2.46 -8.84
N GLY A 593 8.71 2.38 -8.85
CA GLY A 593 7.86 3.01 -9.87
C GLY A 593 7.85 4.53 -9.74
N GLY A 594 7.73 5.22 -10.87
CA GLY A 594 7.61 6.68 -10.92
C GLY A 594 6.24 7.16 -10.46
N ALA A 595 6.18 8.36 -9.89
CA ALA A 595 4.91 8.97 -9.51
C ALA A 595 4.04 9.32 -10.74
N GLY A 596 2.73 9.23 -10.59
CA GLY A 596 1.78 9.69 -11.60
C GLY A 596 1.73 11.21 -11.71
N GLY A 597 1.49 11.70 -12.92
CA GLY A 597 1.40 13.11 -13.25
C GLY A 597 0.09 13.75 -12.80
N ALA A 598 0.11 15.06 -12.58
CA ALA A 598 -1.06 15.80 -12.11
C ALA A 598 -1.91 16.35 -13.27
N SER A 599 -3.19 16.60 -13.00
CA SER A 599 -4.09 17.34 -13.91
C SER A 599 -4.95 18.32 -13.14
N SER A 600 -5.07 19.56 -13.64
CA SER A 600 -5.95 20.57 -13.03
C SER A 600 -7.42 20.41 -13.42
N ALA A 601 -7.74 19.63 -14.46
CA ALA A 601 -9.06 19.61 -15.09
C ALA A 601 -9.59 18.21 -15.42
N ALA A 602 -8.76 17.18 -15.43
CA ALA A 602 -9.13 15.80 -15.77
C ALA A 602 -8.54 14.80 -14.76
N ALA A 603 -8.43 13.54 -15.15
CA ALA A 603 -7.89 12.51 -14.27
C ALA A 603 -6.38 12.72 -14.11
N ALA A 604 -5.87 12.38 -12.92
CA ALA A 604 -4.44 12.28 -12.75
C ALA A 604 -3.90 10.98 -13.34
N GLY A 605 -2.60 10.96 -13.62
CA GLY A 605 -1.91 9.75 -14.02
C GLY A 605 -1.75 8.78 -12.85
N THR A 606 -1.82 7.48 -13.15
CA THR A 606 -1.51 6.44 -12.17
C THR A 606 -0.01 6.41 -11.86
N GLY A 607 0.36 5.95 -10.67
CA GLY A 607 1.74 5.61 -10.37
C GLY A 607 2.22 4.42 -11.21
N GLY A 608 3.52 4.39 -11.50
CA GLY A 608 4.17 3.27 -12.17
C GLY A 608 4.35 2.08 -11.23
N ASN A 609 4.40 0.86 -11.77
CA ASN A 609 4.64 -0.33 -10.96
C ASN A 609 6.11 -0.41 -10.53
N GLY A 610 6.34 -1.01 -9.37
CA GLY A 610 7.68 -1.38 -8.94
C GLY A 610 8.27 -2.50 -9.80
N GLY A 611 9.59 -2.46 -9.99
CA GLY A 611 10.33 -3.51 -10.69
C GLY A 611 10.45 -4.79 -9.85
N THR A 612 10.60 -5.93 -10.51
CA THR A 612 10.81 -7.21 -9.80
C THR A 612 12.23 -7.32 -9.26
N GLY A 613 12.39 -7.97 -8.11
CA GLY A 613 13.69 -8.39 -7.60
C GLY A 613 14.35 -9.44 -8.50
N GLY A 614 15.67 -9.55 -8.40
CA GLY A 614 16.47 -10.57 -9.04
C GLY A 614 16.13 -12.00 -8.64
N LEU A 615 16.46 -12.98 -9.49
CA LEU A 615 16.19 -14.41 -9.23
C LEU A 615 16.67 -14.88 -7.83
N LEU A 616 17.82 -14.38 -7.37
CA LEU A 616 18.46 -14.73 -6.10
C LEU A 616 18.53 -13.54 -5.13
N SER A 617 17.76 -12.47 -5.37
CA SER A 617 17.82 -11.24 -4.58
C SER A 617 17.55 -11.49 -3.10
N GLY A 618 16.64 -12.40 -2.77
CA GLY A 618 16.33 -12.76 -1.38
C GLY A 618 17.47 -13.38 -0.59
N LEU A 619 18.46 -13.99 -1.26
CA LEU A 619 19.63 -14.56 -0.59
C LEU A 619 20.53 -13.48 0.02
N VAL A 620 20.45 -12.26 -0.52
CA VAL A 620 21.12 -11.06 0.00
C VAL A 620 20.13 -10.06 0.60
N GLY A 621 18.89 -10.49 0.89
CA GLY A 621 17.88 -9.63 1.51
C GLY A 621 17.37 -8.49 0.62
N ALA A 622 17.46 -8.61 -0.71
CA ALA A 622 16.89 -7.67 -1.67
C ALA A 622 15.52 -8.13 -2.18
N GLY A 623 14.59 -7.19 -2.38
CA GLY A 623 13.20 -7.44 -2.73
C GLY A 623 12.72 -6.76 -4.02
N GLY A 624 11.41 -6.80 -4.24
CA GLY A 624 10.76 -6.02 -5.29
C GLY A 624 10.78 -4.51 -4.98
N GLY A 625 10.74 -3.70 -6.03
CA GLY A 625 10.64 -2.24 -5.90
C GLY A 625 9.24 -1.80 -5.51
N ASN A 626 9.11 -0.63 -4.89
CA ASN A 626 7.80 -0.08 -4.53
C ASN A 626 7.07 0.48 -5.75
N GLY A 627 5.74 0.45 -5.73
CA GLY A 627 4.91 1.17 -6.68
C GLY A 627 4.97 2.69 -6.46
N GLY A 628 4.83 3.44 -7.53
CA GLY A 628 4.77 4.89 -7.50
C GLY A 628 3.44 5.40 -6.95
N ALA A 629 3.45 6.58 -6.32
CA ALA A 629 2.23 7.26 -5.90
C ALA A 629 1.40 7.71 -7.12
N GLY A 630 0.07 7.68 -7.00
CA GLY A 630 -0.84 8.26 -7.99
C GLY A 630 -0.79 9.79 -7.99
N GLY A 631 -1.06 10.40 -9.15
CA GLY A 631 -1.08 11.85 -9.29
C GLY A 631 -2.31 12.52 -8.68
N VAL A 632 -2.27 13.85 -8.56
CA VAL A 632 -3.41 14.67 -8.13
C VAL A 632 -4.22 15.14 -9.35
N GLY A 633 -5.53 14.92 -9.35
CA GLY A 633 -6.38 15.23 -10.50
C GLY A 633 -7.64 16.03 -10.17
N GLY A 634 -8.17 16.74 -11.18
CA GLY A 634 -9.37 17.57 -11.06
C GLY A 634 -10.65 16.74 -11.00
N THR A 635 -10.78 15.69 -11.83
CA THR A 635 -11.99 14.83 -11.87
C THR A 635 -11.83 13.53 -11.09
N SER A 636 -10.62 12.98 -11.06
CA SER A 636 -10.24 11.87 -10.17
C SER A 636 -8.75 11.95 -9.86
N GLY A 637 -8.33 11.44 -8.71
CA GLY A 637 -6.92 11.13 -8.49
C GLY A 637 -6.40 10.08 -9.49
N GLY A 638 -5.10 9.81 -9.45
CA GLY A 638 -4.50 8.65 -10.10
C GLY A 638 -4.44 7.46 -9.15
N GLY A 639 -4.61 6.23 -9.62
CA GLY A 639 -4.35 5.03 -8.82
C GLY A 639 -2.88 4.90 -8.42
N GLY A 640 -2.62 4.28 -7.28
CA GLY A 640 -1.25 3.89 -6.89
C GLY A 640 -0.71 2.74 -7.75
N GLY A 641 0.58 2.76 -8.07
CA GLY A 641 1.23 1.67 -8.79
C GLY A 641 1.39 0.42 -7.92
N ALA A 642 1.37 -0.77 -8.51
CA ALA A 642 1.60 -2.00 -7.75
C ALA A 642 3.06 -2.13 -7.32
N GLY A 643 3.30 -2.76 -6.19
CA GLY A 643 4.63 -3.19 -5.77
C GLY A 643 5.17 -4.31 -6.68
N GLY A 644 6.47 -4.31 -6.90
CA GLY A 644 7.16 -5.36 -7.63
C GLY A 644 7.27 -6.64 -6.81
N ASN A 645 7.28 -7.80 -7.47
CA ASN A 645 7.48 -9.07 -6.78
C ASN A 645 8.93 -9.24 -6.31
N GLY A 646 9.12 -10.02 -5.24
CA GLY A 646 10.43 -10.54 -4.83
C GLY A 646 11.03 -11.52 -5.84
N GLY A 647 12.28 -11.93 -5.59
CA GLY A 647 13.01 -12.88 -6.43
C GLY A 647 12.46 -14.31 -6.38
N LEU A 648 12.81 -15.18 -7.33
CA LEU A 648 12.26 -16.55 -7.37
C LEU A 648 12.53 -17.34 -6.09
N VAL A 649 13.77 -17.30 -5.58
CA VAL A 649 14.14 -18.06 -4.37
C VAL A 649 13.63 -17.35 -3.12
N GLY A 650 13.78 -16.04 -3.05
CA GLY A 650 13.25 -15.27 -1.93
C GLY A 650 13.32 -13.77 -2.14
N GLY A 651 12.91 -13.04 -1.12
CA GLY A 651 12.94 -11.58 -1.07
C GLY A 651 11.54 -11.04 -0.82
N SER A 652 11.44 -9.91 -0.11
CA SER A 652 10.16 -9.27 0.14
C SER A 652 9.54 -8.71 -1.14
N GLY A 653 8.22 -8.72 -1.20
CA GLY A 653 7.49 -7.94 -2.20
C GLY A 653 7.61 -6.44 -1.92
N GLY A 654 7.61 -5.63 -2.97
CA GLY A 654 7.59 -4.18 -2.85
C GLY A 654 6.24 -3.66 -2.36
N ALA A 655 6.22 -2.51 -1.69
CA ALA A 655 4.98 -1.87 -1.29
C ALA A 655 4.20 -1.33 -2.49
N GLY A 656 2.87 -1.37 -2.44
CA GLY A 656 2.01 -0.63 -3.36
C GLY A 656 2.12 0.87 -3.14
N GLY A 657 1.99 1.64 -4.21
CA GLY A 657 1.95 3.10 -4.16
C GLY A 657 0.63 3.61 -3.61
N VAL A 658 0.64 4.79 -3.00
CA VAL A 658 -0.59 5.44 -2.51
C VAL A 658 -1.45 5.95 -3.66
N GLY A 659 -2.77 5.91 -3.48
CA GLY A 659 -3.72 6.53 -4.38
C GLY A 659 -3.64 8.07 -4.33
N GLY A 660 -3.93 8.69 -5.46
CA GLY A 660 -3.87 10.13 -5.66
C GLY A 660 -5.09 10.87 -5.10
N PHE A 661 -4.88 12.15 -4.76
CA PHE A 661 -5.92 13.04 -4.26
C PHE A 661 -6.77 13.62 -5.38
N ASN A 662 -8.08 13.80 -5.14
CA ASN A 662 -8.96 14.52 -6.04
C ASN A 662 -9.22 15.96 -5.56
N LEU A 663 -8.98 16.95 -6.43
CA LEU A 663 -9.24 18.37 -6.13
C LEU A 663 -10.72 18.77 -6.29
N GLY A 664 -11.48 18.02 -7.08
CA GLY A 664 -12.87 18.31 -7.42
C GLY A 664 -13.89 17.53 -6.58
N SER A 665 -15.02 17.16 -7.19
CA SER A 665 -16.11 16.42 -6.54
C SER A 665 -16.10 14.92 -6.84
N GLY A 666 -14.97 14.39 -7.29
CA GLY A 666 -14.80 13.01 -7.68
C GLY A 666 -14.35 12.10 -6.55
N VAL A 667 -14.23 10.81 -6.86
CA VAL A 667 -13.74 9.79 -5.93
C VAL A 667 -12.22 9.86 -5.79
N GLY A 668 -11.74 9.63 -4.56
CA GLY A 668 -10.35 9.29 -4.30
C GLY A 668 -9.99 8.00 -5.02
N SER A 669 -8.73 7.85 -5.40
CA SER A 669 -8.28 6.69 -6.19
C SER A 669 -7.76 5.55 -5.34
N VAL A 670 -7.80 4.33 -5.86
CA VAL A 670 -7.33 3.16 -5.13
C VAL A 670 -5.82 3.19 -4.90
N GLY A 671 -5.39 2.66 -3.76
CA GLY A 671 -3.99 2.33 -3.52
C GLY A 671 -3.55 1.13 -4.36
N GLY A 672 -2.25 1.06 -4.65
CA GLY A 672 -1.66 -0.04 -5.40
C GLY A 672 -1.57 -1.32 -4.57
N ALA A 673 -1.65 -2.48 -5.21
CA ALA A 673 -1.43 -3.75 -4.51
C ALA A 673 0.05 -3.91 -4.12
N GLY A 674 0.30 -4.59 -3.00
CA GLY A 674 1.64 -5.02 -2.63
C GLY A 674 2.14 -6.14 -3.55
N GLY A 675 3.44 -6.17 -3.80
CA GLY A 675 4.07 -7.24 -4.56
C GLY A 675 4.10 -8.55 -3.78
N ASN A 676 4.10 -9.68 -4.47
CA ASN A 676 4.27 -10.98 -3.82
C ASN A 676 5.74 -11.17 -3.40
N ALA A 677 5.96 -11.91 -2.33
CA ALA A 677 7.28 -12.37 -1.97
C ALA A 677 7.85 -13.40 -2.96
N GLY A 678 9.12 -13.75 -2.77
CA GLY A 678 9.73 -14.89 -3.45
C GLY A 678 9.15 -16.23 -3.02
N ALA A 679 9.40 -17.29 -3.82
CA ALA A 679 8.69 -18.55 -3.65
C ALA A 679 9.01 -19.27 -2.33
N LEU A 680 10.26 -19.22 -1.84
CA LEU A 680 10.65 -19.94 -0.62
C LEU A 680 10.62 -19.06 0.63
N PHE A 681 11.17 -17.84 0.56
CA PHE A 681 11.33 -16.93 1.69
C PHE A 681 10.91 -15.50 1.32
N GLY A 682 10.42 -14.74 2.29
CA GLY A 682 10.15 -13.32 2.16
C GLY A 682 8.71 -12.95 2.48
N THR A 683 8.53 -11.72 2.93
CA THR A 683 7.21 -11.20 3.29
C THR A 683 6.53 -10.58 2.08
N GLY A 684 5.20 -10.73 2.00
CA GLY A 684 4.42 -10.02 1.00
C GLY A 684 4.56 -8.50 1.17
N GLY A 685 4.53 -7.77 0.07
CA GLY A 685 4.55 -6.32 0.07
C GLY A 685 3.26 -5.75 0.66
N ALA A 686 3.35 -4.61 1.32
CA ALA A 686 2.16 -3.92 1.82
C ALA A 686 1.34 -3.35 0.67
N GLY A 687 0.02 -3.35 0.78
CA GLY A 687 -0.85 -2.55 -0.07
C GLY A 687 -0.64 -1.06 0.19
N GLY A 688 -0.78 -0.24 -0.85
CA GLY A 688 -0.76 1.21 -0.73
C GLY A 688 -2.07 1.77 -0.18
N ASP A 689 -2.00 2.89 0.52
CA ASP A 689 -3.19 3.57 1.03
C ASP A 689 -4.04 4.14 -0.12
N GLY A 690 -5.35 4.20 0.08
CA GLY A 690 -6.28 4.85 -0.82
C GLY A 690 -6.13 6.37 -0.80
N GLY A 691 -6.34 7.00 -1.95
CA GLY A 691 -6.29 8.45 -2.12
C GLY A 691 -7.49 9.16 -1.50
N GLY A 692 -7.28 10.41 -1.07
CA GLY A 692 -8.36 11.24 -0.52
C GLY A 692 -9.36 11.69 -1.60
N GLY A 693 -10.65 11.61 -1.28
CA GLY A 693 -11.72 12.24 -2.06
C GLY A 693 -11.77 13.76 -1.84
N GLY A 694 -12.13 14.51 -2.88
CA GLY A 694 -12.23 15.97 -2.82
C GLY A 694 -13.52 16.48 -2.17
N ILE A 695 -13.91 17.73 -2.43
CA ILE A 695 -15.15 18.33 -1.93
C ILE A 695 -16.35 17.54 -2.48
N LEU A 696 -17.04 16.79 -1.61
CA LEU A 696 -18.12 15.84 -1.94
C LEU A 696 -17.66 14.46 -2.46
N GLY A 697 -16.37 14.16 -2.41
CA GLY A 697 -15.82 12.88 -2.84
C GLY A 697 -15.93 11.76 -1.78
N VAL A 698 -15.89 10.52 -2.25
CA VAL A 698 -15.66 9.32 -1.42
C VAL A 698 -14.16 9.03 -1.41
N GLY A 699 -13.64 8.53 -0.29
CA GLY A 699 -12.24 8.10 -0.21
C GLY A 699 -11.96 6.88 -1.11
N GLY A 700 -10.75 6.80 -1.65
CA GLY A 700 -10.31 5.65 -2.44
C GLY A 700 -10.05 4.43 -1.56
N ASN A 701 -10.22 3.23 -2.09
CA ASN A 701 -9.93 2.01 -1.32
C ASN A 701 -8.42 1.79 -1.16
N GLY A 702 -8.02 1.18 -0.05
CA GLY A 702 -6.66 0.67 0.12
C GLY A 702 -6.36 -0.50 -0.80
N GLY A 703 -5.10 -0.64 -1.19
CA GLY A 703 -4.61 -1.76 -1.99
C GLY A 703 -4.49 -3.03 -1.16
N ALA A 704 -4.60 -4.20 -1.80
CA ALA A 704 -4.38 -5.48 -1.13
C ALA A 704 -2.89 -5.69 -0.81
N GLY A 705 -2.60 -6.40 0.28
CA GLY A 705 -1.27 -6.91 0.57
C GLY A 705 -0.88 -8.07 -0.36
N GLY A 706 0.41 -8.22 -0.61
CA GLY A 706 0.96 -9.32 -1.40
C GLY A 706 1.08 -10.62 -0.60
N ASN A 707 1.18 -11.75 -1.28
CA ASN A 707 1.31 -13.06 -0.63
C ASN A 707 2.76 -13.33 -0.17
N SER A 708 2.91 -14.18 0.83
CA SER A 708 4.21 -14.56 1.40
C SER A 708 4.90 -15.71 0.65
N GLY A 709 6.17 -15.96 0.98
CA GLY A 709 6.88 -17.17 0.57
C GLY A 709 6.44 -18.41 1.34
N LEU A 710 6.93 -19.59 0.94
CA LEU A 710 6.57 -20.86 1.56
C LEU A 710 6.95 -20.93 3.05
N LEU A 711 8.15 -20.48 3.44
CA LEU A 711 8.74 -20.79 4.74
C LEU A 711 8.97 -19.54 5.60
N PHE A 712 8.47 -19.58 6.83
CA PHE A 712 8.67 -18.59 7.89
C PHE A 712 8.42 -17.16 7.44
N SER A 713 7.33 -16.96 6.69
CA SER A 713 7.07 -15.74 5.93
C SER A 713 5.64 -15.26 6.11
N GLY A 714 5.46 -13.97 6.40
CA GLY A 714 4.12 -13.38 6.60
C GLY A 714 3.55 -12.71 5.34
N GLY A 715 2.23 -12.77 5.20
CA GLY A 715 1.52 -12.03 4.16
C GLY A 715 1.68 -10.51 4.33
N GLY A 716 1.58 -9.78 3.23
CA GLY A 716 1.63 -8.33 3.23
C GLY A 716 0.38 -7.73 3.87
N VAL A 717 0.53 -6.60 4.54
CA VAL A 717 -0.63 -5.90 5.13
C VAL A 717 -1.44 -5.19 4.06
N GLY A 718 -2.77 -5.13 4.21
CA GLY A 718 -3.62 -4.31 3.36
C GLY A 718 -3.42 -2.81 3.62
N GLY A 719 -3.54 -2.00 2.58
CA GLY A 719 -3.44 -0.54 2.68
C GLY A 719 -4.68 0.08 3.35
N ALA A 720 -4.52 1.24 3.97
CA ALA A 720 -5.63 1.95 4.57
C ALA A 720 -6.59 2.52 3.51
N GLY A 721 -7.87 2.62 3.83
CA GLY A 721 -8.84 3.37 3.04
C GLY A 721 -8.57 4.87 3.12
N GLY A 722 -8.78 5.56 2.01
CA GLY A 722 -8.62 7.01 1.90
C GLY A 722 -9.73 7.77 2.64
N PHE A 723 -9.40 8.99 3.03
CA PHE A 723 -10.37 9.95 3.56
C PHE A 723 -11.40 10.37 2.52
N GLY A 724 -12.67 10.57 2.91
CA GLY A 724 -13.66 11.19 2.03
C GLY A 724 -14.78 11.90 2.78
N ILE A 725 -15.37 12.93 2.19
CA ILE A 725 -16.49 13.65 2.82
C ILE A 725 -17.77 12.84 2.72
N ASN A 726 -18.07 12.25 1.56
CA ASN A 726 -19.28 11.45 1.31
C ASN A 726 -19.10 9.95 1.51
N GLY A 727 -18.06 9.56 2.23
CA GLY A 727 -17.80 8.17 2.58
C GLY A 727 -16.31 7.89 2.65
N GLY A 728 -15.92 7.07 3.61
CA GLY A 728 -14.55 6.60 3.72
C GLY A 728 -14.27 5.51 2.68
N GLY A 729 -13.04 5.46 2.17
CA GLY A 729 -12.61 4.33 1.35
C GLY A 729 -12.51 3.05 2.17
N MET A 730 -12.72 1.89 1.57
CA MET A 730 -12.52 0.62 2.26
C MET A 730 -11.04 0.33 2.47
N GLY A 731 -10.70 -0.36 3.57
CA GLY A 731 -9.37 -0.91 3.77
C GLY A 731 -9.08 -2.08 2.81
N GLY A 732 -7.81 -2.23 2.41
CA GLY A 732 -7.38 -3.33 1.56
C GLY A 732 -7.28 -4.66 2.32
N ALA A 733 -7.45 -5.78 1.62
CA ALA A 733 -7.26 -7.10 2.22
C ALA A 733 -5.78 -7.36 2.55
N GLY A 734 -5.51 -8.09 3.63
CA GLY A 734 -4.19 -8.66 3.91
C GLY A 734 -3.87 -9.82 2.97
N GLY A 735 -2.59 -10.02 2.67
CA GLY A 735 -2.10 -11.10 1.84
C GLY A 735 -2.04 -12.44 2.57
N ASP A 736 -2.11 -13.53 1.81
CA ASP A 736 -2.11 -14.88 2.36
C ASP A 736 -0.67 -15.35 2.66
N ALA A 737 -0.55 -16.19 3.69
CA ALA A 737 0.64 -17.03 3.89
C ALA A 737 0.47 -18.40 3.23
N VAL A 738 1.59 -19.03 2.83
CA VAL A 738 1.54 -20.26 2.02
C VAL A 738 1.68 -21.54 2.86
N LEU A 739 2.86 -21.85 3.43
CA LEU A 739 3.07 -23.10 4.20
C LEU A 739 3.37 -22.84 5.68
N LEU A 740 4.39 -22.03 5.98
CA LEU A 740 4.78 -21.63 7.33
C LEU A 740 4.78 -20.11 7.45
N GLY A 741 3.87 -19.56 8.25
CA GLY A 741 3.78 -18.12 8.51
C GLY A 741 2.35 -17.61 8.61
N SER A 742 2.21 -16.38 9.07
CA SER A 742 0.91 -15.77 9.37
C SER A 742 0.35 -14.97 8.20
N GLY A 743 -0.96 -14.95 8.06
CA GLY A 743 -1.64 -14.06 7.12
C GLY A 743 -1.37 -12.59 7.46
N GLY A 744 -1.41 -11.73 6.44
CA GLY A 744 -1.28 -10.28 6.62
C GLY A 744 -2.54 -9.68 7.24
N SER A 745 -2.40 -8.61 8.02
CA SER A 745 -3.56 -7.89 8.55
C SER A 745 -4.29 -7.12 7.45
N GLY A 746 -5.61 -7.03 7.54
CA GLY A 746 -6.40 -6.13 6.71
C GLY A 746 -6.12 -4.66 7.04
N GLY A 747 -6.27 -3.80 6.03
CA GLY A 747 -6.12 -2.35 6.17
C GLY A 747 -7.30 -1.72 6.90
N VAL A 748 -7.05 -0.61 7.60
CA VAL A 748 -8.12 0.15 8.25
C VAL A 748 -9.02 0.84 7.22
N GLY A 749 -10.30 0.97 7.52
CA GLY A 749 -11.23 1.76 6.72
C GLY A 749 -10.96 3.26 6.85
N GLY A 750 -11.25 4.00 5.77
CA GLY A 750 -11.06 5.44 5.70
C GLY A 750 -12.09 6.21 6.53
N THR A 751 -11.69 7.36 7.04
CA THR A 751 -12.57 8.25 7.81
C THR A 751 -13.49 9.07 6.88
N SER A 752 -14.67 9.44 7.39
CA SER A 752 -15.57 10.35 6.69
C SER A 752 -16.21 11.43 7.56
N MET A 753 -16.39 12.63 6.97
CA MET A 753 -16.98 13.79 7.66
C MET A 753 -18.48 14.00 7.37
N GLY A 754 -19.04 13.36 6.34
CA GLY A 754 -20.41 13.61 5.89
C GLY A 754 -21.29 12.37 5.78
N MET A 755 -20.72 11.17 5.74
CA MET A 755 -21.47 9.91 5.59
C MET A 755 -20.86 8.79 6.43
N ALA A 756 -20.92 7.55 5.94
CA ALA A 756 -20.43 6.38 6.63
C ALA A 756 -18.90 6.26 6.51
N GLY A 757 -18.27 5.79 7.59
CA GLY A 757 -16.87 5.38 7.54
C GLY A 757 -16.68 4.19 6.58
N GLY A 758 -15.47 4.07 6.05
CA GLY A 758 -15.12 2.94 5.19
C GLY A 758 -15.00 1.64 6.00
N ALA A 759 -15.37 0.51 5.42
CA ALA A 759 -15.17 -0.78 6.08
C ALA A 759 -13.68 -1.14 6.19
N GLY A 760 -13.31 -1.87 7.23
CA GLY A 760 -11.98 -2.47 7.36
C GLY A 760 -11.78 -3.63 6.38
N GLY A 761 -10.54 -3.83 5.93
CA GLY A 761 -10.17 -4.93 5.05
C GLY A 761 -10.12 -6.28 5.77
N SER A 762 -10.32 -7.38 5.05
CA SER A 762 -10.17 -8.72 5.62
C SER A 762 -8.70 -9.07 5.89
N GLY A 763 -8.44 -9.83 6.94
CA GLY A 763 -7.14 -10.45 7.17
C GLY A 763 -6.88 -11.63 6.21
N GLY A 764 -5.61 -11.86 5.88
CA GLY A 764 -5.18 -12.97 5.02
C GLY A 764 -5.15 -14.30 5.76
N ARG A 765 -5.16 -15.41 5.01
CA ARG A 765 -5.09 -16.76 5.58
C ARG A 765 -3.71 -17.08 6.13
N GLY A 766 -3.68 -17.87 7.20
CA GLY A 766 -2.46 -18.47 7.74
C GLY A 766 -1.90 -19.58 6.85
N GLY A 767 -0.62 -19.91 7.04
CA GLY A 767 0.06 -20.96 6.30
C GLY A 767 -0.59 -22.34 6.49
N GLN A 768 -0.49 -23.18 5.45
CA GLN A 768 -1.14 -24.48 5.42
C GLN A 768 -0.73 -25.43 6.57
N LEU A 769 0.52 -25.37 7.02
CA LEU A 769 1.02 -26.23 8.09
C LEU A 769 1.03 -25.53 9.45
N LEU A 770 1.63 -24.35 9.52
CA LEU A 770 1.75 -23.56 10.75
C LEU A 770 1.58 -22.08 10.43
N GLY A 771 0.63 -21.42 11.09
CA GLY A 771 0.46 -19.99 10.94
C GLY A 771 -0.92 -19.52 11.38
N ASN A 772 -0.93 -18.36 12.05
CA ASN A 772 -2.17 -17.71 12.42
C ASN A 772 -2.78 -16.98 11.22
N GLY A 773 -4.11 -16.87 11.19
CA GLY A 773 -4.78 -15.98 10.26
C GLY A 773 -4.52 -14.51 10.60
N GLY A 774 -4.48 -13.65 9.59
CA GLY A 774 -4.27 -12.22 9.80
C GLY A 774 -5.48 -11.56 10.47
N ALA A 775 -5.25 -10.52 11.28
CA ALA A 775 -6.33 -9.73 11.85
C ALA A 775 -7.09 -8.95 10.77
N GLY A 776 -8.40 -8.79 10.93
CA GLY A 776 -9.20 -7.86 10.14
C GLY A 776 -8.88 -6.41 10.50
N GLY A 777 -8.98 -5.52 9.51
CA GLY A 777 -8.78 -4.09 9.71
C GLY A 777 -9.94 -3.45 10.47
N ALA A 778 -9.66 -2.42 11.27
CA ALA A 778 -10.72 -1.65 11.92
C ALA A 778 -11.54 -0.87 10.87
N GLY A 779 -12.83 -0.69 11.12
CA GLY A 779 -13.66 0.22 10.36
C GLY A 779 -13.28 1.69 10.60
N GLY A 780 -13.47 2.52 9.59
CA GLY A 780 -13.20 3.95 9.66
C GLY A 780 -14.28 4.70 10.45
N GLU A 781 -13.91 5.84 11.03
CA GLU A 781 -14.89 6.73 11.67
C GLU A 781 -15.85 7.32 10.62
N GLY A 782 -17.14 7.39 10.98
CA GLY A 782 -18.15 8.03 10.15
C GLY A 782 -19.01 9.01 10.93
N ASN A 783 -19.44 10.07 10.25
CA ASN A 783 -20.30 11.09 10.86
C ASN A 783 -21.78 10.67 10.88
N THR A 784 -22.17 9.67 10.07
CA THR A 784 -23.51 9.07 10.15
C THR A 784 -23.49 7.69 10.78
N VAL A 785 -22.64 6.80 10.29
CA VAL A 785 -22.43 5.44 10.80
C VAL A 785 -20.94 5.12 10.69
N GLY A 786 -20.36 4.48 11.70
CA GLY A 786 -19.01 3.96 11.59
C GLY A 786 -18.89 2.85 10.55
N GLY A 787 -17.72 2.69 9.95
CA GLY A 787 -17.48 1.58 9.03
C GLY A 787 -17.44 0.24 9.77
N ASP A 788 -17.89 -0.84 9.13
CA ASP A 788 -17.77 -2.18 9.72
C ASP A 788 -16.30 -2.61 9.81
N GLY A 789 -15.96 -3.38 10.83
CA GLY A 789 -14.66 -4.02 10.95
C GLY A 789 -14.51 -5.18 9.96
N GLY A 790 -13.29 -5.38 9.48
CA GLY A 790 -12.96 -6.45 8.54
C GLY A 790 -12.93 -7.83 9.19
N GLN A 791 -13.16 -8.88 8.39
CA GLN A 791 -13.09 -10.26 8.86
C GLN A 791 -11.66 -10.67 9.22
N GLY A 792 -11.49 -11.45 10.27
CA GLY A 792 -10.24 -12.14 10.56
C GLY A 792 -9.97 -13.27 9.56
N GLY A 793 -8.71 -13.44 9.16
CA GLY A 793 -8.29 -14.55 8.30
C GLY A 793 -8.30 -15.88 9.03
N SER A 794 -8.47 -16.99 8.32
CA SER A 794 -8.48 -18.33 8.95
C SER A 794 -7.10 -18.97 8.96
N ALA A 795 -6.81 -19.76 9.98
CA ALA A 795 -5.70 -20.72 9.99
C ALA A 795 -6.10 -22.02 9.26
N VAL A 796 -5.14 -22.94 9.07
CA VAL A 796 -5.37 -24.18 8.30
C VAL A 796 -5.16 -25.44 9.14
N LEU A 797 -3.92 -25.79 9.50
CA LEU A 797 -3.65 -26.99 10.30
C LEU A 797 -3.29 -26.66 11.76
N ILE A 798 -2.25 -25.87 11.97
CA ILE A 798 -1.82 -25.40 13.29
C ILE A 798 -1.77 -23.88 13.28
N GLY A 799 -2.47 -23.24 14.19
CA GLY A 799 -2.52 -21.78 14.32
C GLY A 799 -3.91 -21.30 14.74
N ASP A 800 -3.93 -20.10 15.30
CA ASP A 800 -5.16 -19.43 15.69
C ASP A 800 -5.78 -18.71 14.47
N GLY A 801 -7.11 -18.66 14.43
CA GLY A 801 -7.80 -17.76 13.50
C GLY A 801 -7.53 -16.31 13.85
N GLY A 802 -7.48 -15.42 12.87
CA GLY A 802 -7.23 -14.00 13.09
C GLY A 802 -8.39 -13.30 13.80
N ASN A 803 -8.09 -12.27 14.59
CA ASN A 803 -9.12 -11.44 15.20
C ASN A 803 -9.91 -10.66 14.14
N GLY A 804 -11.23 -10.56 14.30
CA GLY A 804 -12.05 -9.61 13.56
C GLY A 804 -11.67 -8.17 13.91
N GLY A 805 -11.73 -7.29 12.94
CA GLY A 805 -11.49 -5.86 13.12
C GLY A 805 -12.62 -5.21 13.92
N ASN A 806 -12.30 -4.20 14.71
CA ASN A 806 -13.33 -3.43 15.41
C ASN A 806 -14.14 -2.57 14.43
N GLY A 807 -15.40 -2.30 14.76
CA GLY A 807 -16.22 -1.29 14.12
C GLY A 807 -15.65 0.11 14.31
N GLY A 808 -15.88 0.96 13.32
CA GLY A 808 -15.55 2.37 13.39
C GLY A 808 -16.50 3.11 14.34
N PRO A 809 -16.03 4.15 15.04
CA PRO A 809 -16.91 5.07 15.77
C PRO A 809 -17.93 5.77 14.86
N GLY A 810 -19.15 5.90 15.35
CA GLY A 810 -20.18 6.81 14.83
C GLY A 810 -20.48 7.97 15.79
N PRO A 811 -21.38 8.90 15.44
CA PRO A 811 -21.74 10.04 16.31
C PRO A 811 -22.34 9.63 17.66
N THR A 812 -22.93 8.42 17.72
CA THR A 812 -23.41 7.78 18.94
C THR A 812 -22.95 6.32 19.00
N PRO A 813 -22.94 5.69 20.19
CA PRO A 813 -22.63 4.26 20.30
C PRO A 813 -23.53 3.35 19.45
N ALA A 814 -24.81 3.72 19.25
CA ALA A 814 -25.76 2.94 18.46
C ALA A 814 -25.51 3.03 16.94
N THR A 815 -24.70 3.99 16.51
CA THR A 815 -24.30 4.22 15.12
C THR A 815 -22.85 3.79 14.86
N GLY A 816 -22.23 3.07 15.80
CA GLY A 816 -20.95 2.40 15.57
C GLY A 816 -21.08 1.35 14.46
N GLY A 817 -19.98 1.13 13.75
CA GLY A 817 -19.89 0.03 12.79
C GLY A 817 -19.94 -1.31 13.49
N LYS A 818 -20.29 -2.39 12.79
CA LYS A 818 -20.25 -3.73 13.39
C LYS A 818 -18.80 -4.18 13.53
N GLY A 819 -18.53 -4.95 14.57
CA GLY A 819 -17.28 -5.71 14.64
C GLY A 819 -17.23 -6.79 13.56
N GLY A 820 -16.05 -7.02 13.00
CA GLY A 820 -15.78 -8.11 12.07
C GLY A 820 -15.87 -9.47 12.74
N ALA A 821 -16.26 -10.49 11.97
CA ALA A 821 -16.20 -11.87 12.36
C ALA A 821 -14.74 -12.31 12.57
N ARG A 822 -14.56 -13.18 13.56
CA ARG A 822 -13.32 -13.91 13.79
C ARG A 822 -12.96 -14.83 12.61
N GLY A 823 -11.68 -15.12 12.49
CA GLY A 823 -11.19 -16.22 11.66
C GLY A 823 -11.31 -17.58 12.36
N GLU A 824 -11.33 -18.64 11.56
CA GLU A 824 -11.42 -20.02 12.05
C GLU A 824 -10.04 -20.59 12.45
N PRO A 825 -10.00 -21.50 13.45
CA PRO A 825 -8.78 -22.12 13.93
C PRO A 825 -8.20 -23.15 12.95
N GLY A 826 -6.93 -23.51 13.18
CA GLY A 826 -6.34 -24.69 12.55
C GLY A 826 -7.04 -25.99 12.97
N LEU A 827 -7.15 -26.92 12.03
CA LEU A 827 -7.84 -28.20 12.20
C LEU A 827 -7.28 -29.09 13.33
N LEU A 828 -5.97 -28.99 13.60
CA LEU A 828 -5.29 -29.83 14.59
C LEU A 828 -5.10 -29.11 15.93
N LEU A 829 -4.65 -27.86 15.89
CA LEU A 829 -4.36 -27.07 17.09
C LEU A 829 -4.51 -25.58 16.80
N GLY A 830 -5.33 -24.90 17.59
CA GLY A 830 -5.54 -23.45 17.53
C GLY A 830 -6.88 -23.05 18.11
N GLN A 831 -7.06 -21.76 18.36
CA GLN A 831 -8.33 -21.16 18.76
C GLN A 831 -8.92 -20.31 17.63
N PRO A 832 -10.25 -20.22 17.52
CA PRO A 832 -10.88 -19.19 16.72
C PRO A 832 -10.38 -17.81 17.16
N GLY A 833 -10.35 -16.86 16.24
CA GLY A 833 -10.05 -15.48 16.60
C GLY A 833 -11.11 -14.88 17.52
N ASN A 834 -10.85 -13.68 18.03
CA ASN A 834 -11.86 -12.88 18.69
C ASN A 834 -12.72 -12.16 17.66
N ASN A 835 -14.02 -12.05 17.91
CA ASN A 835 -14.85 -11.13 17.11
C ASN A 835 -14.42 -9.69 17.40
N GLY A 836 -14.54 -8.85 16.38
CA GLY A 836 -14.42 -7.41 16.54
C GLY A 836 -15.47 -6.86 17.49
N LEU A 837 -15.14 -5.77 18.15
CA LEU A 837 -16.08 -4.99 18.95
C LEU A 837 -16.81 -3.97 18.08
N PRO A 838 -18.11 -3.70 18.32
CA PRO A 838 -18.87 -2.67 17.61
C PRO A 838 -18.53 -1.24 18.05
#